data_AF-A0A4Y7JPT1-F1
#
_entry.id   AF-A0A4Y7JPT1-F1
#
_cell.length_a   1.000
_cell.length_b   1.000
_cell.length_c   1.000
_cell.angle_alpha   90.00
_cell.angle_beta   90.00
_cell.angle_gamma   90.00
#
_symmetry.space_group_name_H-M   'P 1'
#
loop_
_entity.id
_entity.type
_entity.pdbx_description
1 polymer ?
#
loop_
_entity_poly.entity_id
_entity_poly.type
_entity_poly.pdbx_seq_one_letter_code
_entity_poly.pdbx_strand_id
1 'polypeptide(L)'
;MVTRSYSNLLELASGESPPPSFDQLNRRIPRVVDIMSNLDNDYPSDLSAVSPSSVSPKDRVIIVANQLPIRVHRKLDNQGWTFDWVEDSLLLQLKDGLGEDDVEVIYVGCLQEEIHLNEQEEVSQILLETFKCVPTFLPPELFSRFYHGFCKQQLWPLFHYMLPLSPDLGGRFDRSLWQAYVSVNKIFADKILEVINPEDDFVWVHDYHLMVLPTFLRKRFNRVKLGFFLHSPFPSSEIYKTLPVREELLRALLNSDLIGFHTFDYARHFLSCCSRMLGLSYESKRGYIGLEYYGRTVSIKILAVGIHMGQLKSVLSLSETEKKVAELKSQFRDRGRVMMLGVDDMDIFKGISLKLLAMEQFLIQHPEWRGKVVLVQIANPARGRGRDVQEVQAETYSTVKRINETFGQPGYEPVILIDKPLPFYEKIAYYVVAECCLVTAVRDGMNLIPYEYIISRQGNEKLDKALELDPCNRKKSMLVVSEFIGCSPSLSGAIRVNPWNIDAVAEAMDCAIEMAEAEKQLRHEKHYRYVSTHDVGYWAHSFLQDLERACKDHGRRRCWGIGFGLGFRVVALDQSFRKLSIEHIVSAYRRTKKRAILLDYDGTLMPQASIDKSPSSKSIEILNKLCRDENNMVFLVSARSRTTLDAWFSPCENLGLAAEHGYFMRLKRNAEWETHGPAADCCWKQIAEPVMKLYTETTDGSTIEDKETSLVWSYEDSDPDFGSCQAKELLDHLESVLANEPVSVKSGQTIVEVKPQGVNKGLVAERILSSMQESGMLPDFVLCIGDDRSDEDMFEVVMNSIAGPSLSPTAEIFACTVGRKPSRAKYYLEDTVEIVRLMQGLASVSEEAAPTS
;
A
#
# COMPACT_ATOMS: atom_id res chain seq x y z
N MET A 1 30.98 -24.50 -16.84
CA MET A 1 31.48 -23.70 -17.97
C MET A 1 31.24 -22.24 -17.64
N VAL A 2 32.32 -21.48 -17.56
CA VAL A 2 32.42 -20.15 -16.96
C VAL A 2 32.34 -19.09 -18.07
N THR A 3 31.81 -17.91 -17.72
CA THR A 3 31.95 -16.59 -18.37
C THR A 3 31.34 -16.35 -19.76
N ARG A 4 30.41 -15.39 -19.83
CA ARG A 4 30.41 -14.30 -20.82
C ARG A 4 29.73 -13.04 -20.26
N SER A 5 30.60 -12.25 -19.61
CA SER A 5 30.68 -10.79 -19.50
C SER A 5 29.57 -9.89 -20.06
N TYR A 6 29.03 -9.07 -19.15
CA TYR A 6 28.54 -7.72 -19.35
C TYR A 6 29.60 -6.82 -19.99
N SER A 7 29.29 -6.18 -21.12
CA SER A 7 29.86 -4.92 -21.61
C SER A 7 29.02 -4.43 -22.80
N ASN A 8 28.82 -3.11 -22.89
CA ASN A 8 28.23 -2.31 -23.98
C ASN A 8 26.86 -1.68 -23.68
N LEU A 9 26.89 -0.55 -22.97
CA LEU A 9 25.83 0.47 -22.96
C LEU A 9 26.36 1.89 -23.24
N LEU A 10 27.61 2.03 -23.68
CA LEU A 10 28.25 3.33 -23.97
C LEU A 10 28.56 3.56 -25.46
N GLU A 11 28.13 2.68 -26.37
CA GLU A 11 28.53 2.73 -27.79
C GLU A 11 27.40 3.01 -28.81
N LEU A 12 26.26 3.58 -28.39
CA LEU A 12 25.18 3.98 -29.32
C LEU A 12 24.85 5.48 -29.31
N ALA A 13 25.75 6.30 -28.76
CA ALA A 13 25.65 7.76 -28.83
C ALA A 13 26.91 8.34 -29.49
N SER A 14 27.10 8.10 -30.78
CA SER A 14 28.02 8.88 -31.60
C SER A 14 27.56 8.92 -33.07
N GLY A 15 27.15 10.12 -33.49
CA GLY A 15 26.83 10.50 -34.86
C GLY A 15 26.82 12.03 -34.96
N GLU A 16 28.04 12.60 -34.98
CA GLU A 16 28.54 13.89 -35.55
C GLU A 16 27.63 15.15 -35.49
N SER A 17 28.03 16.35 -35.00
CA SER A 17 29.29 17.12 -35.04
C SER A 17 29.24 18.31 -34.02
N PRO A 18 30.35 19.04 -33.71
CA PRO A 18 30.60 19.65 -32.39
C PRO A 18 30.18 21.14 -32.24
N PRO A 19 29.93 21.66 -31.01
CA PRO A 19 29.76 23.09 -30.78
C PRO A 19 31.06 23.78 -30.30
N PRO A 20 31.17 25.12 -30.48
CA PRO A 20 32.37 25.88 -30.19
C PRO A 20 32.54 26.20 -28.70
N SER A 21 33.79 26.39 -28.32
CA SER A 21 34.26 26.89 -27.02
C SER A 21 33.64 28.23 -26.64
N PHE A 22 33.19 28.36 -25.39
CA PHE A 22 33.00 29.67 -24.75
C PHE A 22 33.64 29.69 -23.36
N ASP A 23 34.78 30.39 -23.34
CA ASP A 23 35.35 31.08 -22.20
C ASP A 23 34.50 32.32 -21.86
N GLN A 24 34.56 32.75 -20.60
CA GLN A 24 34.07 34.03 -20.04
C GLN A 24 32.56 34.21 -19.81
N LEU A 25 32.14 34.04 -18.54
CA LEU A 25 31.75 35.17 -17.68
C LEU A 25 31.53 34.72 -16.23
N ASN A 26 32.62 34.80 -15.46
CA ASN A 26 32.59 34.89 -14.01
C ASN A 26 31.95 36.22 -13.58
N ARG A 27 30.89 36.18 -12.76
CA ARG A 27 30.71 37.14 -11.67
C ARG A 27 30.18 36.43 -10.41
N ARG A 28 30.99 36.57 -9.35
CA ARG A 28 30.83 36.18 -7.93
C ARG A 28 29.52 36.78 -7.33
N ILE A 29 29.02 36.41 -6.16
CA ILE A 29 29.55 36.49 -4.77
C ILE A 29 28.50 35.77 -3.82
N PRO A 30 28.76 35.43 -2.53
CA PRO A 30 29.65 34.43 -1.93
C PRO A 30 28.93 33.35 -1.08
N ARG A 31 29.58 32.19 -0.89
CA ARG A 31 29.33 31.27 0.24
C ARG A 31 30.23 31.65 1.41
N VAL A 32 29.68 31.73 2.62
CA VAL A 32 30.46 31.68 3.87
C VAL A 32 30.25 30.31 4.48
N VAL A 33 31.34 29.58 4.58
CA VAL A 33 31.49 28.33 5.34
C VAL A 33 32.33 28.70 6.54
N ASP A 34 31.84 28.48 7.75
CA ASP A 34 32.70 28.41 8.93
C ASP A 34 32.64 27.00 9.52
N ILE A 35 33.81 26.37 9.49
CA ILE A 35 34.16 25.15 10.21
C ILE A 35 34.81 25.62 11.50
N MET A 36 34.27 25.26 12.66
CA MET A 36 35.10 25.11 13.86
C MET A 36 34.67 23.91 14.70
N SER A 37 35.72 23.18 15.06
CA SER A 37 35.80 22.00 15.88
C SER A 37 35.70 22.28 17.38
N ASN A 38 35.26 21.25 18.11
CA ASN A 38 35.76 20.76 19.40
C ASN A 38 35.17 21.25 20.75
N LEU A 39 34.88 20.21 21.57
CA LEU A 39 35.13 20.04 23.01
C LEU A 39 34.07 20.48 24.03
N ASP A 40 33.78 19.52 24.92
CA ASP A 40 32.97 19.59 26.13
C ASP A 40 33.46 20.66 27.14
N ASN A 41 32.51 21.32 27.83
CA ASN A 41 32.52 21.48 29.30
C ASN A 41 31.26 22.19 29.83
N ASP A 42 30.80 21.69 30.97
CA ASP A 42 29.70 22.18 31.82
C ASP A 42 29.93 23.60 32.41
N TYR A 43 28.87 24.40 32.50
CA TYR A 43 28.28 25.06 33.70
C TYR A 43 27.40 26.28 33.30
N PRO A 44 26.35 26.64 34.08
CA PRO A 44 25.27 27.53 33.64
C PRO A 44 25.37 28.95 34.23
N SER A 45 24.84 29.96 33.53
CA SER A 45 23.99 31.02 34.11
C SER A 45 23.54 32.05 33.08
N ASP A 46 22.36 32.58 33.36
CA ASP A 46 21.53 33.53 32.62
C ASP A 46 22.26 34.73 32.01
N LEU A 47 21.82 35.15 30.81
CA LEU A 47 21.62 36.55 30.44
C LEU A 47 20.65 36.62 29.25
N SER A 48 19.56 37.36 29.47
CA SER A 48 18.44 37.59 28.56
C SER A 48 18.84 38.43 27.34
N ALA A 49 18.57 37.91 26.14
CA ALA A 49 18.61 38.67 24.90
C ALA A 49 17.45 38.25 23.98
N VAL A 50 16.47 39.16 23.92
CA VAL A 50 15.42 39.38 22.90
C VAL A 50 15.27 38.29 21.82
N SER A 51 14.27 37.43 21.98
CA SER A 51 13.83 36.45 21.00
C SER A 51 13.26 37.16 19.75
N PRO A 52 13.70 36.84 18.52
CA PRO A 52 12.83 36.99 17.37
C PRO A 52 11.69 35.99 17.53
N SER A 53 10.45 36.47 17.34
CA SER A 53 9.20 35.72 17.42
C SER A 53 9.32 34.27 16.95
N SER A 54 9.29 33.34 17.90
CA SER A 54 9.20 31.91 17.66
C SER A 54 7.80 31.59 17.13
N VAL A 55 7.65 31.55 15.81
CA VAL A 55 6.51 30.90 15.16
C VAL A 55 6.68 29.41 15.45
N SER A 56 5.74 28.81 16.19
CA SER A 56 5.62 27.35 16.31
C SER A 56 5.66 26.74 14.91
N PRO A 57 6.41 25.65 14.64
CA PRO A 57 6.44 25.05 13.31
C PRO A 57 5.01 24.61 12.97
N LYS A 58 4.40 25.27 11.98
CA LYS A 58 3.16 24.77 11.38
C LYS A 58 3.50 23.48 10.64
N ASP A 59 2.72 22.43 10.86
CA ASP A 59 2.88 21.21 10.09
C ASP A 59 2.62 21.53 8.61
N ARG A 60 3.41 20.95 7.71
CA ARG A 60 3.33 21.24 6.27
C ARG A 60 3.04 19.98 5.47
N VAL A 61 2.05 20.06 4.60
CA VAL A 61 1.60 18.96 3.76
C VAL A 61 1.76 19.33 2.29
N ILE A 62 2.46 18.48 1.55
CA ILE A 62 2.65 18.60 0.11
C ILE A 62 1.69 17.62 -0.56
N ILE A 63 0.66 18.15 -1.21
CA ILE A 63 -0.32 17.39 -1.98
C ILE A 63 0.18 17.28 -3.42
N VAL A 64 0.33 16.04 -3.89
CA VAL A 64 0.87 15.76 -5.22
C VAL A 64 -0.18 15.02 -6.05
N ALA A 65 -0.55 15.58 -7.18
CA ALA A 65 -1.49 14.98 -8.11
C ALA A 65 -1.13 15.30 -9.56
N ASN A 66 -1.70 14.56 -10.50
CA ASN A 66 -1.43 14.78 -11.93
C ASN A 66 -1.76 16.21 -12.39
N GLN A 67 -2.82 16.82 -11.87
CA GLN A 67 -3.24 18.18 -12.22
C GLN A 67 -3.34 19.06 -10.98
N LEU A 68 -2.93 20.32 -11.11
CA LEU A 68 -3.16 21.34 -10.10
C LEU A 68 -4.64 21.75 -10.07
N PRO A 69 -5.18 22.15 -8.90
CA PRO A 69 -6.53 22.70 -8.77
C PRO A 69 -6.62 24.15 -9.28
N ILE A 70 -5.96 24.49 -10.38
CA ILE A 70 -5.89 25.84 -10.98
C ILE A 70 -6.33 25.79 -12.43
N ARG A 71 -7.25 26.69 -12.80
CA ARG A 71 -7.55 27.05 -14.18
C ARG A 71 -6.60 28.14 -14.63
N VAL A 72 -6.09 27.98 -15.83
CA VAL A 72 -5.16 28.90 -16.46
C VAL A 72 -5.83 29.45 -17.71
N HIS A 73 -5.88 30.77 -17.82
CA HIS A 73 -6.39 31.44 -19.02
C HIS A 73 -5.37 32.44 -19.53
N ARG A 74 -5.17 32.47 -20.85
CA ARG A 74 -4.35 33.50 -21.49
C ARG A 74 -5.16 34.78 -21.58
N LYS A 75 -4.59 35.92 -21.16
CA LYS A 75 -5.26 37.21 -21.26
C LYS A 75 -5.52 37.59 -22.72
N LEU A 76 -6.63 38.30 -22.97
CA LEU A 76 -7.07 38.74 -24.30
C LEU A 76 -6.08 39.70 -24.99
N ASP A 77 -5.20 40.33 -24.22
CA ASP A 77 -4.12 41.22 -24.71
C ASP A 77 -2.85 40.46 -25.13
N ASN A 78 -2.84 39.12 -25.05
CA ASN A 78 -1.70 38.24 -25.28
C ASN A 78 -0.47 38.54 -24.39
N GLN A 79 -0.61 39.36 -23.33
CA GLN A 79 0.46 39.73 -22.40
C GLN A 79 0.17 39.18 -21.00
N GLY A 80 0.37 37.87 -20.86
CA GLY A 80 0.37 37.17 -19.57
C GLY A 80 -0.84 36.28 -19.33
N TRP A 81 -0.89 35.76 -18.10
CA TRP A 81 -1.80 34.69 -17.68
C TRP A 81 -2.70 35.14 -16.52
N THR A 82 -3.91 34.59 -16.45
CA THR A 82 -4.80 34.67 -15.28
C THR A 82 -5.01 33.28 -14.70
N PHE A 83 -5.07 33.23 -13.37
CA PHE A 83 -5.12 32.00 -12.60
C PHE A 83 -6.31 32.06 -11.65
N ASP A 84 -7.15 31.04 -11.70
CA ASP A 84 -8.34 30.91 -10.85
C ASP A 84 -8.37 29.52 -10.21
N TRP A 85 -8.83 29.45 -8.96
CA TRP A 85 -9.05 28.16 -8.30
C TRP A 85 -10.14 27.36 -8.99
N VAL A 86 -9.93 26.04 -9.08
CA VAL A 86 -11.00 25.10 -9.43
C VAL A 86 -11.70 24.70 -8.15
N GLU A 87 -12.76 25.43 -7.80
CA GLU A 87 -13.52 25.22 -6.56
C GLU A 87 -14.07 23.78 -6.43
N ASP A 88 -14.42 23.16 -7.55
CA ASP A 88 -14.95 21.78 -7.59
C ASP A 88 -13.85 20.69 -7.47
N SER A 89 -12.58 21.08 -7.33
CA SER A 89 -11.47 20.12 -7.24
C SER A 89 -11.40 19.50 -5.85
N LEU A 90 -11.43 18.17 -5.79
CA LEU A 90 -11.23 17.41 -4.56
C LEU A 90 -9.95 17.82 -3.82
N LEU A 91 -8.88 18.12 -4.56
CA LEU A 91 -7.58 18.51 -3.99
C LEU A 91 -7.65 19.85 -3.27
N LEU A 92 -8.49 20.77 -3.73
CA LEU A 92 -8.69 22.04 -3.04
C LEU A 92 -9.59 21.85 -1.83
N GLN A 93 -10.69 21.11 -2.01
CA GLN A 93 -11.70 20.88 -0.97
C GLN A 93 -11.17 20.12 0.24
N LEU A 94 -10.14 19.29 0.08
CA LEU A 94 -9.56 18.54 1.20
C LEU A 94 -8.79 19.44 2.17
N LYS A 95 -8.38 20.65 1.74
CA LYS A 95 -7.69 21.64 2.59
C LYS A 95 -8.52 21.99 3.82
N ASP A 96 -9.83 22.10 3.67
CA ASP A 96 -10.77 22.46 4.73
C ASP A 96 -10.80 21.42 5.86
N GLY A 97 -10.42 20.17 5.56
CA GLY A 97 -10.25 19.09 6.54
C GLY A 97 -8.90 19.07 7.26
N LEU A 98 -7.91 19.82 6.78
CA LEU A 98 -6.56 19.83 7.35
C LEU A 98 -6.38 20.90 8.44
N GLY A 99 -7.37 21.77 8.64
CA GLY A 99 -7.33 22.89 9.59
C GLY A 99 -6.69 24.13 8.96
N GLU A 100 -7.50 25.16 8.66
CA GLU A 100 -7.07 26.33 7.90
C GLU A 100 -5.94 27.15 8.56
N ASP A 101 -5.80 27.07 9.89
CA ASP A 101 -4.84 27.88 10.65
C ASP A 101 -3.56 27.12 11.06
N ASP A 102 -3.58 25.79 11.11
CA ASP A 102 -2.52 24.97 11.70
C ASP A 102 -1.58 24.32 10.67
N VAL A 103 -2.07 24.07 9.45
CA VAL A 103 -1.32 23.31 8.42
C VAL A 103 -1.08 24.12 7.15
N GLU A 104 0.18 24.28 6.73
CA GLU A 104 0.49 24.86 5.41
C GLU A 104 0.39 23.79 4.32
N VAL A 105 -0.39 24.07 3.27
CA VAL A 105 -0.61 23.14 2.16
C VAL A 105 0.05 23.66 0.89
N ILE A 106 0.92 22.83 0.29
CA ILE A 106 1.57 23.09 -1.00
C ILE A 106 1.05 22.08 -2.02
N TYR A 107 0.69 22.54 -3.22
CA TYR A 107 0.21 21.67 -4.30
C TYR A 107 1.27 21.48 -5.36
N VAL A 108 1.46 20.25 -5.83
CA VAL A 108 2.37 19.93 -6.95
C VAL A 108 1.60 19.18 -8.03
N GLY A 109 1.65 19.68 -9.27
CA GLY A 109 0.90 19.09 -10.39
C GLY A 109 1.11 19.79 -11.74
N CYS A 110 0.56 19.23 -12.81
CA CYS A 110 0.57 19.86 -14.13
C CYS A 110 -0.56 20.90 -14.27
N LEU A 111 -0.36 21.87 -15.16
CA LEU A 111 -1.40 22.79 -15.62
C LEU A 111 -2.14 22.17 -16.81
N GLN A 112 -3.38 22.61 -17.05
CA GLN A 112 -4.18 22.12 -18.19
C GLN A 112 -3.73 22.72 -19.53
N GLU A 113 -3.11 23.90 -19.50
CA GLU A 113 -2.64 24.63 -20.67
C GLU A 113 -1.11 24.51 -20.84
N GLU A 114 -0.66 24.56 -22.09
CA GLU A 114 0.76 24.54 -22.42
C GLU A 114 1.39 25.93 -22.25
N ILE A 115 2.44 26.01 -21.45
CA ILE A 115 3.17 27.25 -21.18
C ILE A 115 4.53 27.20 -21.85
N HIS A 116 4.82 28.23 -22.65
CA HIS A 116 6.07 28.33 -23.38
C HIS A 116 7.25 28.46 -22.42
N LEU A 117 8.40 27.84 -22.76
CA LEU A 117 9.58 27.74 -21.89
C LEU A 117 10.02 29.09 -21.29
N ASN A 118 9.94 30.16 -22.08
CA ASN A 118 10.34 31.51 -21.67
C ASN A 118 9.45 32.13 -20.57
N GLU A 119 8.22 31.64 -20.40
CA GLU A 119 7.23 32.16 -19.45
C GLU A 119 7.10 31.26 -18.20
N GLN A 120 7.72 30.07 -18.21
CA GLN A 120 7.55 29.06 -17.15
C GLN A 120 8.05 29.52 -15.78
N GLU A 121 9.15 30.28 -15.73
CA GLU A 121 9.72 30.77 -14.48
C GLU A 121 8.81 31.82 -13.82
N GLU A 122 8.32 32.78 -14.61
CA GLU A 122 7.37 33.81 -14.15
C GLU A 122 6.07 33.16 -13.63
N VAL A 123 5.51 32.21 -14.39
CA VAL A 123 4.30 31.51 -13.99
C VAL A 123 4.52 30.68 -12.71
N SER A 124 5.67 30.02 -12.59
CA SER A 124 6.01 29.26 -11.36
C SER A 124 6.07 30.15 -10.14
N GLN A 125 6.66 31.33 -10.26
CA GLN A 125 6.77 32.28 -9.16
C GLN A 125 5.40 32.80 -8.74
N ILE A 126 4.55 33.21 -9.70
CA ILE A 126 3.19 33.69 -9.42
C ILE A 126 2.36 32.59 -8.71
N LEU A 127 2.42 31.35 -9.21
CA LEU A 127 1.69 30.23 -8.65
C LEU A 127 2.16 29.86 -7.25
N LEU A 128 3.47 29.92 -6.98
CA LEU A 128 4.00 29.61 -5.66
C LEU A 128 3.66 30.70 -4.64
N GLU A 129 3.83 31.98 -5.00
CA GLU A 129 3.59 33.10 -4.09
C GLU A 129 2.11 33.31 -3.78
N THR A 130 1.25 33.20 -4.80
CA THR A 130 -0.19 33.52 -4.67
C THR A 130 -1.02 32.29 -4.29
N PHE A 131 -0.69 31.12 -4.85
CA PHE A 131 -1.52 29.91 -4.75
C PHE A 131 -0.83 28.76 -4.00
N LYS A 132 0.43 28.91 -3.58
CA LYS A 132 1.23 27.81 -3.00
C LYS A 132 1.27 26.57 -3.90
N CYS A 133 1.25 26.80 -5.22
CA CYS A 133 1.25 25.76 -6.24
C CYS A 133 2.60 25.72 -6.95
N VAL A 134 3.14 24.51 -7.10
CA VAL A 134 4.38 24.23 -7.83
C VAL A 134 3.99 23.53 -9.15
N PRO A 135 4.03 24.25 -10.29
CA PRO A 135 3.69 23.66 -11.56
C PRO A 135 4.78 22.69 -12.04
N THR A 136 4.33 21.56 -12.57
CA THR A 136 5.18 20.56 -13.23
C THR A 136 4.95 20.66 -14.73
N PHE A 137 5.85 21.33 -15.44
CA PHE A 137 5.80 21.43 -16.89
C PHE A 137 6.33 20.16 -17.55
N LEU A 138 5.52 19.58 -18.44
CA LEU A 138 5.87 18.37 -19.18
C LEU A 138 5.91 18.68 -20.67
N PRO A 139 6.93 18.23 -21.41
CA PRO A 139 6.93 18.32 -22.87
C PRO A 139 5.68 17.64 -23.46
N PRO A 140 5.02 18.22 -24.48
CA PRO A 140 3.74 17.71 -24.99
C PRO A 140 3.78 16.26 -25.45
N GLU A 141 4.86 15.84 -26.11
CA GLU A 141 5.05 14.46 -26.54
C GLU A 141 5.18 13.51 -25.35
N LEU A 142 5.94 13.92 -24.32
CA LEU A 142 6.10 13.13 -23.11
C LEU A 142 4.77 13.01 -22.34
N PHE A 143 4.04 14.13 -22.21
CA PHE A 143 2.71 14.14 -21.60
C PHE A 143 1.73 13.23 -22.33
N SER A 144 1.71 13.26 -23.67
CA SER A 144 0.85 12.40 -24.48
C SER A 144 1.14 10.91 -24.23
N ARG A 145 2.41 10.49 -24.26
CA ARG A 145 2.81 9.09 -24.03
C ARG A 145 2.54 8.64 -22.59
N PHE A 146 2.73 9.52 -21.62
CA PHE A 146 2.44 9.26 -20.22
C PHE A 146 0.94 9.18 -19.94
N TYR A 147 0.20 10.26 -20.20
CA TYR A 147 -1.18 10.41 -19.79
C TYR A 147 -2.14 9.68 -20.74
N HIS A 148 -2.10 10.00 -22.04
CA HIS A 148 -2.98 9.34 -23.01
C HIS A 148 -2.53 7.91 -23.32
N GLY A 149 -1.22 7.66 -23.37
CA GLY A 149 -0.66 6.32 -23.56
C GLY A 149 -0.76 5.47 -22.29
N PHE A 150 0.23 5.53 -21.41
CA PHE A 150 0.32 4.59 -20.29
C PHE A 150 -0.85 4.69 -19.30
N CYS A 151 -1.22 5.89 -18.86
CA CYS A 151 -2.27 6.06 -17.85
C CYS A 151 -3.66 5.69 -18.41
N LYS A 152 -4.06 6.23 -19.56
CA LYS A 152 -5.41 6.04 -20.12
C LYS A 152 -5.60 4.82 -21.00
N GLN A 153 -4.57 4.32 -21.70
CA GLN A 153 -4.69 3.11 -22.51
C GLN A 153 -4.27 1.84 -21.77
N GLN A 154 -3.39 1.90 -20.77
CA GLN A 154 -2.91 0.70 -20.05
C GLN A 154 -3.48 0.59 -18.63
N LEU A 155 -3.19 1.55 -17.75
CA LEU A 155 -3.57 1.46 -16.34
C LEU A 155 -5.09 1.58 -16.13
N TRP A 156 -5.72 2.59 -16.75
CA TRP A 156 -7.15 2.86 -16.58
C TRP A 156 -8.03 1.66 -17.00
N PRO A 157 -7.86 1.06 -18.20
CA PRO A 157 -8.67 -0.10 -18.58
C PRO A 157 -8.40 -1.30 -17.68
N LEU A 158 -7.13 -1.57 -17.35
CA LEU A 158 -6.77 -2.70 -16.50
C LEU A 158 -7.38 -2.60 -15.10
N PHE A 159 -7.33 -1.41 -14.48
CA PHE A 159 -7.90 -1.18 -13.14
C PHE A 159 -9.43 -1.27 -13.15
N HIS A 160 -10.06 -1.05 -14.31
CA HIS A 160 -11.50 -1.22 -14.53
C HIS A 160 -11.86 -2.57 -15.17
N TYR A 161 -11.00 -3.59 -15.02
CA TYR A 161 -11.25 -4.98 -15.40
C TYR A 161 -11.39 -5.22 -16.91
N MET A 162 -10.87 -4.31 -17.73
CA MET A 162 -10.73 -4.53 -19.17
C MET A 162 -9.35 -5.12 -19.47
N LEU A 163 -9.36 -6.38 -19.89
CA LEU A 163 -8.14 -7.10 -20.29
C LEU A 163 -7.67 -6.67 -21.68
N PRO A 164 -6.34 -6.60 -21.92
CA PRO A 164 -5.77 -6.28 -23.22
C PRO A 164 -5.84 -7.47 -24.18
N LEU A 165 -7.05 -7.90 -24.55
CA LEU A 165 -7.29 -9.10 -25.38
C LEU A 165 -6.93 -8.89 -26.85
N SER A 166 -7.01 -7.64 -27.33
CA SER A 166 -6.69 -7.28 -28.72
C SER A 166 -5.97 -5.93 -28.78
N PRO A 167 -5.36 -5.54 -29.91
CA PRO A 167 -4.80 -4.20 -30.07
C PRO A 167 -5.84 -3.09 -29.87
N ASP A 168 -7.10 -3.36 -30.21
CA ASP A 168 -8.23 -2.44 -30.06
C ASP A 168 -8.81 -2.43 -28.63
N LEU A 169 -8.75 -3.55 -27.90
CA LEU A 169 -9.26 -3.68 -26.54
C LEU A 169 -8.11 -3.68 -25.54
N GLY A 170 -7.85 -2.55 -24.88
CA GLY A 170 -6.85 -2.41 -23.81
C GLY A 170 -5.39 -2.26 -24.24
N GLY A 171 -5.07 -2.49 -25.52
CA GLY A 171 -3.76 -2.23 -26.12
C GLY A 171 -2.62 -3.14 -25.63
N ARG A 172 -1.67 -3.48 -26.51
CA ARG A 172 -0.48 -4.26 -26.11
C ARG A 172 0.46 -3.41 -25.25
N PHE A 173 1.12 -4.04 -24.28
CA PHE A 173 2.11 -3.35 -23.45
C PHE A 173 3.23 -2.76 -24.30
N ASP A 174 3.45 -1.46 -24.14
CA ASP A 174 4.52 -0.72 -24.79
C ASP A 174 5.53 -0.22 -23.74
N ARG A 175 6.75 -0.74 -23.82
CA ARG A 175 7.86 -0.38 -22.92
C ARG A 175 8.21 1.10 -23.00
N SER A 176 8.01 1.74 -24.14
CA SER A 176 8.31 3.15 -24.33
C SER A 176 7.30 4.06 -23.61
N LEU A 177 6.03 3.64 -23.53
CA LEU A 177 5.02 4.32 -22.70
C LEU A 177 5.34 4.17 -21.20
N TRP A 178 5.80 2.98 -20.80
CA TRP A 178 6.30 2.77 -19.43
C TRP A 178 7.50 3.69 -19.10
N GLN A 179 8.46 3.82 -20.02
CA GLN A 179 9.59 4.74 -19.83
C GLN A 179 9.13 6.20 -19.71
N ALA A 180 8.14 6.63 -20.50
CA ALA A 180 7.54 7.94 -20.38
C ALA A 180 6.89 8.12 -18.99
N TYR A 181 6.15 7.12 -18.51
CA TYR A 181 5.52 7.13 -17.19
C TYR A 181 6.54 7.27 -16.04
N VAL A 182 7.61 6.50 -16.08
CA VAL A 182 8.70 6.58 -15.11
C VAL A 182 9.42 7.93 -15.18
N SER A 183 9.63 8.47 -16.39
CA SER A 183 10.27 9.77 -16.60
C SER A 183 9.44 10.92 -16.06
N VAL A 184 8.13 10.93 -16.29
CA VAL A 184 7.21 11.94 -15.72
C VAL A 184 7.21 11.87 -14.21
N ASN A 185 7.08 10.68 -13.62
CA ASN A 185 7.13 10.52 -12.16
C ASN A 185 8.47 11.01 -11.57
N LYS A 186 9.57 10.86 -12.29
CA LYS A 186 10.86 11.43 -11.89
C LYS A 186 10.86 12.96 -11.93
N ILE A 187 10.29 13.59 -12.95
CA ILE A 187 10.15 15.06 -13.04
C ILE A 187 9.30 15.58 -11.87
N PHE A 188 8.20 14.89 -11.55
CA PHE A 188 7.39 15.19 -10.36
C PHE A 188 8.22 15.09 -9.06
N ALA A 189 9.04 14.04 -8.93
CA ALA A 189 9.93 13.91 -7.78
C ALA A 189 10.89 15.10 -7.70
N ASP A 190 11.54 15.48 -8.81
CA ASP A 190 12.47 16.60 -8.87
C ASP A 190 11.78 17.91 -8.46
N LYS A 191 10.52 18.13 -8.84
CA LYS A 191 9.72 19.30 -8.39
C LYS A 191 9.38 19.30 -6.90
N ILE A 192 9.13 18.15 -6.30
CA ILE A 192 8.92 18.05 -4.86
C ILE A 192 10.22 18.34 -4.10
N LEU A 193 11.37 17.90 -4.62
CA LEU A 193 12.68 18.14 -4.02
C LEU A 193 13.05 19.63 -3.95
N GLU A 194 12.47 20.48 -4.82
CA GLU A 194 12.68 21.93 -4.79
C GLU A 194 12.06 22.60 -3.55
N VAL A 195 11.01 22.01 -2.97
CA VAL A 195 10.21 22.66 -1.90
C VAL A 195 10.16 21.91 -0.57
N ILE A 196 10.46 20.60 -0.58
CA ILE A 196 10.30 19.73 0.58
C ILE A 196 11.34 19.98 1.68
N ASN A 197 10.87 20.00 2.93
CA ASN A 197 11.68 19.81 4.13
C ASN A 197 11.51 18.34 4.57
N PRO A 198 12.52 17.48 4.35
CA PRO A 198 12.36 16.03 4.43
C PRO A 198 12.14 15.48 5.85
N GLU A 199 12.46 16.24 6.90
CA GLU A 199 12.30 15.80 8.29
C GLU A 199 10.88 16.09 8.83
N ASP A 200 10.29 17.20 8.39
CA ASP A 200 9.04 17.72 8.96
C ASP A 200 7.83 17.47 8.05
N ASP A 201 7.99 17.62 6.72
CA ASP A 201 6.86 17.63 5.79
C ASP A 201 6.23 16.25 5.57
N PHE A 202 4.93 16.26 5.37
CA PHE A 202 4.18 15.12 4.85
C PHE A 202 3.99 15.26 3.35
N VAL A 203 4.28 14.22 2.57
CA VAL A 203 3.93 14.18 1.14
C VAL A 203 2.77 13.22 0.95
N TRP A 204 1.68 13.74 0.40
CA TRP A 204 0.49 12.97 0.08
C TRP A 204 0.31 12.88 -1.43
N VAL A 205 0.55 11.69 -1.99
CA VAL A 205 0.48 11.39 -3.41
C VAL A 205 -0.89 10.83 -3.78
N HIS A 206 -1.47 11.34 -4.86
CA HIS A 206 -2.80 10.96 -5.33
C HIS A 206 -2.78 10.22 -6.68
N ASP A 207 -3.45 9.07 -6.67
CA ASP A 207 -3.95 8.32 -7.82
C ASP A 207 -2.92 7.57 -8.69
N TYR A 208 -3.43 6.75 -9.63
CA TYR A 208 -2.67 5.81 -10.45
C TYR A 208 -1.62 6.46 -11.38
N HIS A 209 -1.68 7.78 -11.59
CA HIS A 209 -0.71 8.51 -12.42
C HIS A 209 0.69 8.57 -11.79
N LEU A 210 0.77 8.47 -10.45
CA LEU A 210 1.97 8.75 -9.67
C LEU A 210 2.41 7.57 -8.78
N MET A 211 2.08 6.33 -9.17
CA MET A 211 2.35 5.15 -8.33
C MET A 211 3.85 4.86 -8.11
N VAL A 212 4.73 5.33 -9.00
CA VAL A 212 6.19 5.10 -8.85
C VAL A 212 6.91 6.23 -8.12
N LEU A 213 6.24 7.38 -7.95
CA LEU A 213 6.76 8.56 -7.26
C LEU A 213 7.32 8.25 -5.85
N PRO A 214 6.70 7.43 -4.99
CA PRO A 214 7.21 7.16 -3.64
C PRO A 214 8.64 6.59 -3.65
N THR A 215 8.99 5.80 -4.66
CA THR A 215 10.35 5.24 -4.80
C THR A 215 11.40 6.32 -5.02
N PHE A 216 11.10 7.31 -5.85
CA PHE A 216 12.03 8.40 -6.14
C PHE A 216 12.27 9.28 -4.91
N LEU A 217 11.20 9.57 -4.15
CA LEU A 217 11.30 10.35 -2.91
C LEU A 217 12.10 9.60 -1.85
N ARG A 218 11.79 8.32 -1.59
CA ARG A 218 12.54 7.49 -0.63
C ARG A 218 14.01 7.32 -0.99
N LYS A 219 14.33 7.27 -2.28
CA LYS A 219 15.72 7.16 -2.75
C LYS A 219 16.55 8.39 -2.41
N ARG A 220 15.92 9.57 -2.32
CA ARG A 220 16.58 10.80 -1.88
C ARG A 220 16.55 10.95 -0.36
N PHE A 221 15.41 10.64 0.25
CA PHE A 221 15.18 10.79 1.67
C PHE A 221 14.59 9.50 2.25
N ASN A 222 15.42 8.66 2.87
CA ASN A 222 14.96 7.36 3.37
C ASN A 222 13.85 7.47 4.44
N ARG A 223 13.68 8.64 5.07
CA ARG A 223 12.75 8.92 6.17
C ARG A 223 11.62 9.89 5.81
N VAL A 224 11.44 10.24 4.53
CA VAL A 224 10.31 11.09 4.15
C VAL A 224 8.98 10.46 4.56
N LYS A 225 8.05 11.26 5.10
CA LYS A 225 6.72 10.85 5.52
C LYS A 225 5.80 10.79 4.28
N LEU A 226 5.43 9.58 3.85
CA LEU A 226 4.75 9.37 2.56
C LEU A 226 3.39 8.71 2.71
N GLY A 227 2.34 9.42 2.30
CA GLY A 227 1.01 8.88 2.07
C GLY A 227 0.74 8.69 0.57
N PHE A 228 0.05 7.62 0.21
CA PHE A 228 -0.48 7.41 -1.14
C PHE A 228 -1.97 7.09 -1.06
N PHE A 229 -2.81 7.68 -1.91
CA PHE A 229 -4.23 7.34 -1.99
C PHE A 229 -4.64 6.99 -3.43
N LEU A 230 -5.22 5.80 -3.64
CA LEU A 230 -5.73 5.39 -4.95
C LEU A 230 -7.21 5.72 -5.11
N HIS A 231 -7.55 6.57 -6.09
CA HIS A 231 -8.94 6.97 -6.35
C HIS A 231 -9.65 6.04 -7.34
N SER A 232 -8.89 5.33 -8.16
CA SER A 232 -9.38 4.26 -9.03
C SER A 232 -9.61 2.95 -8.26
N PRO A 233 -10.37 1.99 -8.81
CA PRO A 233 -10.41 0.63 -8.28
C PRO A 233 -9.01 -0.01 -8.32
N PHE A 234 -8.78 -0.97 -7.43
CA PHE A 234 -7.62 -1.87 -7.55
C PHE A 234 -8.11 -3.25 -8.02
N PRO A 235 -7.58 -3.79 -9.13
CA PRO A 235 -8.10 -5.01 -9.73
C PRO A 235 -7.66 -6.25 -8.95
N SER A 236 -8.41 -7.34 -9.09
CA SER A 236 -8.04 -8.64 -8.52
C SER A 236 -6.68 -9.13 -9.02
N SER A 237 -6.04 -10.03 -8.27
CA SER A 237 -4.69 -10.51 -8.61
C SER A 237 -4.61 -11.19 -9.97
N GLU A 238 -5.66 -11.86 -10.45
CA GLU A 238 -5.67 -12.48 -11.77
C GLU A 238 -5.63 -11.45 -12.91
N ILE A 239 -6.35 -10.34 -12.75
CA ILE A 239 -6.31 -9.22 -13.71
C ILE A 239 -4.98 -8.47 -13.56
N TYR A 240 -4.55 -8.16 -12.33
CA TYR A 240 -3.33 -7.41 -12.10
C TYR A 240 -2.06 -8.11 -12.61
N LYS A 241 -2.04 -9.46 -12.57
CA LYS A 241 -0.94 -10.30 -13.10
C LYS A 241 -0.65 -10.04 -14.59
N THR A 242 -1.64 -9.61 -15.37
CA THR A 242 -1.44 -9.37 -16.81
C THR A 242 -0.58 -8.15 -17.09
N LEU A 243 -0.36 -7.27 -16.11
CA LEU A 243 0.53 -6.12 -16.26
C LEU A 243 2.01 -6.57 -16.20
N PRO A 244 2.82 -6.29 -17.23
CA PRO A 244 4.23 -6.72 -17.23
C PRO A 244 5.10 -6.05 -16.16
N VAL A 245 4.74 -4.85 -15.71
CA VAL A 245 5.47 -4.04 -14.70
C VAL A 245 4.82 -4.08 -13.30
N ARG A 246 4.06 -5.15 -13.03
CA ARG A 246 3.28 -5.35 -11.81
C ARG A 246 4.12 -5.30 -10.53
N GLU A 247 5.30 -5.93 -10.53
CA GLU A 247 6.15 -5.97 -9.33
C GLU A 247 6.75 -4.61 -9.04
N GLU A 248 7.20 -3.89 -10.06
CA GLU A 248 7.76 -2.55 -9.93
C GLU A 248 6.74 -1.57 -9.35
N LEU A 249 5.48 -1.64 -9.80
CA LEU A 249 4.40 -0.80 -9.26
C LEU A 249 4.08 -1.15 -7.81
N LEU A 250 3.94 -2.44 -7.45
CA LEU A 250 3.68 -2.85 -6.07
C LEU A 250 4.82 -2.43 -5.14
N ARG A 251 6.07 -2.73 -5.51
CA ARG A 251 7.25 -2.35 -4.72
C ARG A 251 7.36 -0.84 -4.58
N ALA A 252 6.96 -0.09 -5.61
CA ALA A 252 6.97 1.36 -5.53
C ALA A 252 5.92 1.91 -4.56
N LEU A 253 4.70 1.37 -4.56
CA LEU A 253 3.69 1.73 -3.57
C LEU A 253 4.12 1.37 -2.14
N LEU A 254 4.80 0.24 -1.95
CA LEU A 254 5.34 -0.19 -0.65
C LEU A 254 6.49 0.70 -0.12
N ASN A 255 6.95 1.69 -0.90
CA ASN A 255 7.83 2.75 -0.38
C ASN A 255 7.06 3.84 0.40
N SER A 256 5.73 3.86 0.35
CA SER A 256 4.88 4.69 1.21
C SER A 256 4.79 4.17 2.65
N ASP A 257 4.39 5.03 3.60
CA ASP A 257 4.07 4.66 4.98
C ASP A 257 2.59 4.29 5.14
N LEU A 258 1.71 5.01 4.45
CA LEU A 258 0.27 4.79 4.43
C LEU A 258 -0.24 4.68 2.98
N ILE A 259 -1.02 3.64 2.69
CA ILE A 259 -1.68 3.45 1.40
C ILE A 259 -3.19 3.42 1.62
N GLY A 260 -3.92 4.34 0.98
CA GLY A 260 -5.36 4.50 1.07
C GLY A 260 -6.13 3.93 -0.13
N PHE A 261 -7.25 3.29 0.15
CA PHE A 261 -8.22 2.82 -0.83
C PHE A 261 -9.65 3.23 -0.44
N HIS A 262 -10.55 3.33 -1.42
CA HIS A 262 -11.95 3.67 -1.16
C HIS A 262 -12.76 2.58 -0.47
N THR A 263 -12.54 1.31 -0.83
CA THR A 263 -13.32 0.17 -0.32
C THR A 263 -12.41 -0.93 0.21
N PHE A 264 -12.97 -1.80 1.06
CA PHE A 264 -12.25 -2.97 1.56
C PHE A 264 -11.86 -3.93 0.43
N ASP A 265 -12.68 -4.06 -0.62
CA ASP A 265 -12.37 -4.93 -1.75
C ASP A 265 -11.10 -4.50 -2.49
N TYR A 266 -10.94 -3.19 -2.74
CA TYR A 266 -9.74 -2.68 -3.42
C TYR A 266 -8.48 -2.92 -2.57
N ALA A 267 -8.56 -2.64 -1.26
CA ALA A 267 -7.47 -2.93 -0.33
C ALA A 267 -7.14 -4.43 -0.25
N ARG A 268 -8.15 -5.29 -0.18
CA ARG A 268 -8.00 -6.75 -0.17
C ARG A 268 -7.33 -7.27 -1.44
N HIS A 269 -7.70 -6.73 -2.60
CA HIS A 269 -7.06 -7.08 -3.87
C HIS A 269 -5.59 -6.66 -3.91
N PHE A 270 -5.25 -5.46 -3.42
CA PHE A 270 -3.87 -5.02 -3.27
C PHE A 270 -3.06 -5.96 -2.36
N LEU A 271 -3.59 -6.27 -1.18
CA LEU A 271 -2.97 -7.19 -0.22
C LEU A 271 -2.77 -8.59 -0.82
N SER A 272 -3.75 -9.10 -1.56
CA SER A 272 -3.64 -10.37 -2.28
C SER A 272 -2.54 -10.33 -3.34
N CYS A 273 -2.38 -9.21 -4.05
CA CYS A 273 -1.29 -9.04 -5.02
C CYS A 273 0.08 -9.01 -4.32
N CYS A 274 0.22 -8.28 -3.21
CA CYS A 274 1.45 -8.27 -2.41
C CYS A 274 1.80 -9.67 -1.87
N SER A 275 0.82 -10.42 -1.36
CA SER A 275 1.03 -11.77 -0.88
C SER A 275 1.42 -12.73 -2.01
N ARG A 276 0.66 -12.75 -3.11
CA ARG A 276 0.89 -13.69 -4.22
C ARG A 276 2.19 -13.40 -4.98
N MET A 277 2.48 -12.13 -5.29
CA MET A 277 3.62 -11.74 -6.13
C MET A 277 4.90 -11.46 -5.35
N LEU A 278 4.80 -10.97 -4.11
CA LEU A 278 5.97 -10.56 -3.33
C LEU A 278 6.19 -11.44 -2.09
N GLY A 279 5.32 -12.41 -1.82
CA GLY A 279 5.43 -13.31 -0.65
C GLY A 279 5.21 -12.61 0.68
N LEU A 280 4.54 -11.45 0.68
CA LEU A 280 4.37 -10.62 1.88
C LEU A 280 3.14 -11.05 2.68
N SER A 281 3.31 -11.24 3.99
CA SER A 281 2.19 -11.40 4.93
C SER A 281 1.70 -10.03 5.42
N TYR A 282 0.39 -9.92 5.63
CA TYR A 282 -0.22 -8.77 6.27
C TYR A 282 -0.95 -9.21 7.54
N GLU A 283 -1.02 -8.33 8.52
CA GLU A 283 -1.67 -8.58 9.80
C GLU A 283 -2.71 -7.50 10.07
N SER A 284 -3.84 -7.90 10.65
CA SER A 284 -4.82 -6.96 11.20
C SER A 284 -4.60 -6.87 12.71
N LYS A 285 -4.08 -5.73 13.18
CA LYS A 285 -3.81 -5.48 14.61
C LYS A 285 -4.63 -4.27 15.05
N ARG A 286 -5.44 -4.41 16.10
CA ARG A 286 -6.17 -3.31 16.77
C ARG A 286 -6.94 -2.38 15.79
N GLY A 287 -7.57 -2.96 14.77
CA GLY A 287 -8.42 -2.23 13.82
C GLY A 287 -7.69 -1.54 12.66
N TYR A 288 -6.38 -1.73 12.49
CA TYR A 288 -5.65 -1.31 11.28
C TYR A 288 -4.97 -2.51 10.61
N ILE A 289 -4.84 -2.44 9.29
CA ILE A 289 -4.16 -3.47 8.49
C ILE A 289 -2.75 -2.98 8.20
N GLY A 290 -1.74 -3.78 8.55
CA GLY A 290 -0.34 -3.46 8.33
C GLY A 290 0.36 -4.57 7.56
N LEU A 291 1.22 -4.18 6.62
CA LEU A 291 2.09 -5.09 5.88
C LEU A 291 3.53 -4.87 6.34
N GLU A 292 4.23 -5.93 6.72
CA GLU A 292 5.65 -5.84 7.03
C GLU A 292 6.48 -5.87 5.74
N TYR A 293 7.28 -4.83 5.52
CA TYR A 293 8.12 -4.69 4.34
C TYR A 293 9.51 -4.21 4.75
N TYR A 294 10.47 -5.14 4.81
CA TYR A 294 11.86 -4.88 5.18
C TYR A 294 12.02 -4.11 6.51
N GLY A 295 11.32 -4.55 7.55
CA GLY A 295 11.39 -3.95 8.87
C GLY A 295 10.65 -2.62 8.98
N ARG A 296 9.90 -2.21 7.95
CA ARG A 296 8.90 -1.14 8.02
C ARG A 296 7.51 -1.75 8.03
N THR A 297 6.56 -1.07 8.67
CA THR A 297 5.15 -1.42 8.60
C THR A 297 4.47 -0.44 7.66
N VAL A 298 4.04 -0.92 6.49
CA VAL A 298 3.22 -0.16 5.55
C VAL A 298 1.76 -0.32 5.98
N SER A 299 1.14 0.78 6.39
CA SER A 299 -0.24 0.77 6.87
C SER A 299 -1.21 0.90 5.71
N ILE A 300 -2.34 0.20 5.78
CA ILE A 300 -3.41 0.26 4.77
C ILE A 300 -4.64 0.92 5.39
N LYS A 301 -5.09 2.00 4.77
CA LYS A 301 -6.30 2.74 5.14
C LYS A 301 -7.41 2.44 4.14
N ILE A 302 -8.60 2.19 4.66
CA ILE A 302 -9.81 2.08 3.85
C ILE A 302 -10.73 3.21 4.26
N LEU A 303 -10.99 4.13 3.32
CA LEU A 303 -11.87 5.27 3.57
C LEU A 303 -12.47 5.79 2.26
N ALA A 304 -13.80 5.82 2.21
CA ALA A 304 -14.52 6.45 1.11
C ALA A 304 -14.31 7.97 1.16
N VAL A 305 -14.00 8.58 0.02
CA VAL A 305 -13.94 10.04 -0.07
C VAL A 305 -15.36 10.61 -0.10
N GLY A 306 -15.57 11.71 0.62
CA GLY A 306 -16.83 12.43 0.70
C GLY A 306 -16.91 13.61 -0.27
N ILE A 307 -17.96 14.42 -0.09
CA ILE A 307 -18.19 15.67 -0.82
C ILE A 307 -17.99 16.88 0.08
N HIS A 308 -17.81 18.06 -0.51
CA HIS A 308 -17.64 19.31 0.24
C HIS A 308 -18.98 19.99 0.56
N MET A 309 -19.42 19.89 1.82
CA MET A 309 -20.74 20.35 2.26
C MET A 309 -20.92 21.88 2.18
N GLY A 310 -19.89 22.66 2.49
CA GLY A 310 -19.96 24.13 2.49
C GLY A 310 -20.19 24.71 1.10
N GLN A 311 -19.44 24.19 0.12
CA GLN A 311 -19.54 24.59 -1.29
C GLN A 311 -20.89 24.20 -1.89
N LEU A 312 -21.41 23.00 -1.63
CA LEU A 312 -22.72 22.62 -2.12
C LEU A 312 -23.82 23.53 -1.55
N LYS A 313 -23.75 23.87 -0.27
CA LYS A 313 -24.69 24.81 0.37
C LYS A 313 -24.59 26.22 -0.21
N SER A 314 -23.39 26.70 -0.55
CA SER A 314 -23.22 28.02 -1.16
C SER A 314 -23.85 28.07 -2.55
N VAL A 315 -23.60 27.05 -3.37
CA VAL A 315 -24.13 26.95 -4.74
C VAL A 315 -25.65 26.76 -4.75
N LEU A 316 -26.21 25.99 -3.82
CA LEU A 316 -27.67 25.87 -3.63
C LEU A 316 -28.33 27.20 -3.26
N SER A 317 -27.57 28.16 -2.70
CA SER A 317 -28.09 29.44 -2.23
C SER A 317 -27.98 30.56 -3.27
N LEU A 318 -27.38 30.30 -4.43
CA LEU A 318 -27.21 31.24 -5.54
C LEU A 318 -28.54 31.54 -6.24
N SER A 319 -28.69 32.78 -6.71
CA SER A 319 -29.89 33.24 -7.42
C SER A 319 -30.05 32.58 -8.80
N GLU A 320 -28.93 32.24 -9.41
CA GLU A 320 -28.79 31.58 -10.70
C GLU A 320 -29.31 30.14 -10.63
N THR A 321 -28.98 29.44 -9.54
CA THR A 321 -29.51 28.10 -9.23
C THR A 321 -31.04 28.16 -9.09
N GLU A 322 -31.56 29.12 -8.33
CA GLU A 322 -33.00 29.28 -8.12
C GLU A 322 -33.76 29.54 -9.43
N LYS A 323 -33.26 30.46 -10.26
CA LYS A 323 -33.84 30.73 -11.59
C LYS A 323 -33.83 29.50 -12.48
N LYS A 324 -32.74 28.73 -12.48
CA LYS A 324 -32.63 27.51 -13.28
C LYS A 324 -33.56 26.41 -12.78
N VAL A 325 -33.70 26.26 -11.47
CA VAL A 325 -34.67 25.31 -10.86
C VAL A 325 -36.10 25.66 -11.27
N ALA A 326 -36.47 26.94 -11.27
CA ALA A 326 -37.80 27.37 -11.72
C ALA A 326 -38.03 27.08 -13.22
N GLU A 327 -37.02 27.29 -14.06
CA GLU A 327 -37.07 26.95 -15.49
C GLU A 327 -37.29 25.43 -15.70
N LEU A 328 -36.51 24.59 -15.02
CA LEU A 328 -36.60 23.13 -15.11
C LEU A 328 -37.94 22.61 -14.54
N LYS A 329 -38.44 23.21 -13.46
CA LYS A 329 -39.78 22.90 -12.92
C LYS A 329 -40.86 23.13 -13.98
N SER A 330 -40.81 24.26 -14.67
CA SER A 330 -41.76 24.60 -15.75
C SER A 330 -41.64 23.68 -16.96
N GLN A 331 -40.42 23.23 -17.26
CA GLN A 331 -40.16 22.30 -18.37
C GLN A 331 -40.68 20.89 -18.10
N PHE A 332 -40.60 20.41 -16.85
CA PHE A 332 -40.91 19.02 -16.51
C PHE A 332 -42.15 18.90 -15.61
N ARG A 333 -42.04 19.29 -14.34
CA ARG A 333 -43.07 19.06 -13.31
C ARG A 333 -44.41 19.69 -13.69
N ASP A 334 -44.40 20.95 -14.15
CA ASP A 334 -45.63 21.67 -14.50
C ASP A 334 -46.33 21.08 -15.74
N ARG A 335 -45.60 20.28 -16.54
CA ARG A 335 -46.14 19.51 -17.68
C ARG A 335 -46.50 18.08 -17.31
N GLY A 336 -46.51 17.74 -16.02
CA GLY A 336 -46.79 16.39 -15.52
C GLY A 336 -45.70 15.38 -15.84
N ARG A 337 -44.44 15.82 -16.02
CA ARG A 337 -43.31 14.95 -16.37
C ARG A 337 -42.39 14.68 -15.19
N VAL A 338 -41.95 13.43 -15.06
CA VAL A 338 -40.99 12.95 -14.07
C VAL A 338 -39.59 12.95 -14.70
N MET A 339 -38.65 13.66 -14.08
CA MET A 339 -37.27 13.73 -14.55
C MET A 339 -36.39 12.69 -13.84
N MET A 340 -35.80 11.79 -14.62
CA MET A 340 -34.68 10.95 -14.22
C MET A 340 -33.37 11.59 -14.69
N LEU A 341 -32.30 11.39 -13.94
CA LEU A 341 -31.03 12.07 -14.22
C LEU A 341 -29.86 11.08 -14.23
N GLY A 342 -29.12 11.07 -15.33
CA GLY A 342 -27.79 10.49 -15.43
C GLY A 342 -26.76 11.59 -15.61
N VAL A 343 -25.64 11.52 -14.89
CA VAL A 343 -24.50 12.43 -15.06
C VAL A 343 -23.27 11.55 -15.12
N ASP A 344 -22.55 11.57 -16.24
CA ASP A 344 -21.40 10.68 -16.43
C ASP A 344 -20.37 11.34 -17.35
N ASP A 345 -19.11 10.95 -17.17
CA ASP A 345 -18.07 11.28 -18.13
C ASP A 345 -18.21 10.39 -19.37
N MET A 346 -17.88 10.92 -20.56
CA MET A 346 -17.81 10.11 -21.78
C MET A 346 -16.66 9.09 -21.71
N ASP A 347 -16.97 7.92 -21.15
CA ASP A 347 -16.06 6.82 -20.89
C ASP A 347 -16.83 5.48 -20.90
N ILE A 348 -16.22 4.45 -21.48
CA ILE A 348 -16.76 3.08 -21.60
C ILE A 348 -17.22 2.50 -20.26
N PHE A 349 -16.53 2.82 -19.16
CA PHE A 349 -16.82 2.23 -17.85
C PHE A 349 -18.01 2.87 -17.16
N LYS A 350 -18.51 4.01 -17.65
CA LYS A 350 -19.69 4.69 -17.09
C LYS A 350 -21.02 4.07 -17.54
N GLY A 351 -21.01 3.14 -18.49
CA GLY A 351 -22.21 2.38 -18.86
C GLY A 351 -23.35 3.25 -19.41
N ILE A 352 -23.04 4.37 -20.07
CA ILE A 352 -24.04 5.28 -20.64
C ILE A 352 -24.94 4.54 -21.63
N SER A 353 -24.35 3.76 -22.54
CA SER A 353 -25.10 2.94 -23.50
C SER A 353 -26.07 1.97 -22.81
N LEU A 354 -25.62 1.25 -21.78
CA LEU A 354 -26.44 0.32 -21.01
C LEU A 354 -27.61 1.04 -20.32
N LYS A 355 -27.38 2.24 -19.80
CA LYS A 355 -28.43 3.07 -19.19
C LYS A 355 -29.50 3.48 -20.20
N LEU A 356 -29.09 3.87 -21.40
CA LEU A 356 -30.01 4.23 -22.48
C LEU A 356 -30.83 3.03 -22.95
N LEU A 357 -30.20 1.85 -23.07
CA LEU A 357 -30.91 0.61 -23.39
C LEU A 357 -31.92 0.23 -22.30
N ALA A 358 -31.59 0.44 -21.02
CA ALA A 358 -32.52 0.22 -19.92
C ALA A 358 -33.69 1.21 -19.95
N MET A 359 -33.45 2.47 -20.31
CA MET A 359 -34.53 3.45 -20.52
C MET A 359 -35.46 3.04 -21.67
N GLU A 360 -34.89 2.53 -22.76
CA GLU A 360 -35.69 1.98 -23.85
C GLU A 360 -36.54 0.80 -23.39
N GLN A 361 -35.93 -0.15 -22.69
CA GLN A 361 -36.61 -1.35 -22.20
C GLN A 361 -37.72 -1.00 -21.22
N PHE A 362 -37.48 -0.03 -20.33
CA PHE A 362 -38.48 0.53 -19.41
C PHE A 362 -39.70 1.08 -20.18
N LEU A 363 -39.49 1.84 -21.26
CA LEU A 363 -40.59 2.37 -22.07
C LEU A 363 -41.34 1.28 -22.87
N ILE A 364 -40.68 0.17 -23.18
CA ILE A 364 -41.31 -1.00 -23.82
C ILE A 364 -42.20 -1.73 -22.80
N GLN A 365 -41.66 -2.04 -21.61
CA GLN A 365 -42.32 -2.81 -20.56
C GLN A 365 -43.45 -2.04 -19.87
N HIS A 366 -43.30 -0.72 -19.74
CA HIS A 366 -44.27 0.15 -19.05
C HIS A 366 -44.81 1.26 -19.98
N PRO A 367 -45.73 0.93 -20.91
CA PRO A 367 -46.32 1.93 -21.82
C PRO A 367 -47.00 3.11 -21.13
N GLU A 368 -47.47 2.94 -19.89
CA GLU A 368 -48.13 3.94 -19.05
C GLU A 368 -47.25 5.15 -18.69
N TRP A 369 -45.92 4.99 -18.77
CA TRP A 369 -44.93 6.02 -18.49
C TRP A 369 -44.53 6.83 -19.73
N ARG A 370 -44.93 6.41 -20.94
CA ARG A 370 -44.68 7.14 -22.19
C ARG A 370 -45.37 8.51 -22.14
N GLY A 371 -44.63 9.56 -22.49
CA GLY A 371 -45.12 10.95 -22.38
C GLY A 371 -45.00 11.57 -20.99
N LYS A 372 -44.71 10.76 -19.95
CA LYS A 372 -44.60 11.19 -18.56
C LYS A 372 -43.17 11.15 -18.03
N VAL A 373 -42.35 10.18 -18.40
CA VAL A 373 -40.97 10.08 -17.88
C VAL A 373 -39.99 10.66 -18.90
N VAL A 374 -38.98 11.40 -18.43
CA VAL A 374 -37.87 11.90 -19.24
C VAL A 374 -36.55 11.56 -18.55
N LEU A 375 -35.62 10.95 -19.29
CA LEU A 375 -34.24 10.77 -18.86
C LEU A 375 -33.39 11.93 -19.40
N VAL A 376 -32.86 12.76 -18.49
CA VAL A 376 -31.82 13.73 -18.82
C VAL A 376 -30.46 13.07 -18.58
N GLN A 377 -29.67 12.90 -19.64
CA GLN A 377 -28.30 12.40 -19.54
C GLN A 377 -27.33 13.56 -19.81
N ILE A 378 -26.61 13.98 -18.78
CA ILE A 378 -25.51 14.93 -18.88
C ILE A 378 -24.22 14.13 -19.14
N ALA A 379 -23.60 14.39 -20.29
CA ALA A 379 -22.34 13.78 -20.69
C ALA A 379 -21.22 14.81 -20.51
N ASN A 380 -20.37 14.62 -19.50
CA ASN A 380 -19.17 15.45 -19.35
C ASN A 380 -18.13 15.04 -20.42
N PRO A 381 -17.28 16.00 -20.86
CA PRO A 381 -16.24 15.71 -21.84
C PRO A 381 -15.34 14.55 -21.43
N ALA A 382 -14.92 13.75 -22.41
CA ALA A 382 -14.03 12.62 -22.19
C ALA A 382 -12.67 13.09 -21.62
N ARG A 383 -12.18 12.39 -20.60
CA ARG A 383 -10.87 12.68 -19.97
C ARG A 383 -9.67 12.12 -20.73
N GLY A 384 -9.92 11.36 -21.80
CA GLY A 384 -8.94 10.69 -22.64
C GLY A 384 -9.29 10.82 -24.12
N ARG A 385 -8.42 10.28 -24.98
CA ARG A 385 -8.62 10.22 -26.43
C ARG A 385 -8.42 8.78 -26.87
N GLY A 386 -9.21 8.32 -27.82
CA GLY A 386 -9.10 6.96 -28.32
C GLY A 386 -10.33 6.54 -29.11
N ARG A 387 -10.24 5.35 -29.71
CA ARG A 387 -11.31 4.72 -30.46
C ARG A 387 -12.50 4.41 -29.56
N ASP A 388 -12.24 3.87 -28.38
CA ASP A 388 -13.24 3.50 -27.37
C ASP A 388 -14.19 4.65 -27.02
N VAL A 389 -13.64 5.86 -26.83
CA VAL A 389 -14.44 7.06 -26.54
C VAL A 389 -15.33 7.43 -27.72
N GLN A 390 -14.79 7.37 -28.95
CA GLN A 390 -15.55 7.68 -30.16
C GLN A 390 -16.68 6.67 -30.40
N GLU A 391 -16.42 5.39 -30.11
CA GLU A 391 -17.42 4.32 -30.21
C GLU A 391 -18.56 4.54 -29.22
N VAL A 392 -18.25 4.84 -27.95
CA VAL A 392 -19.29 5.16 -26.94
C VAL A 392 -20.09 6.40 -27.33
N GLN A 393 -19.43 7.44 -27.82
CA GLN A 393 -20.11 8.65 -28.29
C GLN A 393 -21.06 8.30 -29.43
N ALA A 394 -20.59 7.59 -30.47
CA ALA A 394 -21.39 7.22 -31.62
C ALA A 394 -22.59 6.34 -31.22
N GLU A 395 -22.37 5.34 -30.36
CA GLU A 395 -23.42 4.46 -29.85
C GLU A 395 -24.45 5.23 -29.02
N THR A 396 -24.00 6.14 -28.15
CA THR A 396 -24.87 7.00 -27.33
C THR A 396 -25.77 7.84 -28.24
N TYR A 397 -25.18 8.57 -29.20
CA TYR A 397 -25.94 9.41 -30.14
C TYR A 397 -26.94 8.63 -30.97
N SER A 398 -26.53 7.47 -31.49
CA SER A 398 -27.41 6.59 -32.26
C SER A 398 -28.58 6.07 -31.42
N THR A 399 -28.31 5.65 -30.19
CA THR A 399 -29.32 5.11 -29.27
C THR A 399 -30.31 6.19 -28.83
N VAL A 400 -29.84 7.38 -28.45
CA VAL A 400 -30.72 8.52 -28.10
C VAL A 400 -31.65 8.86 -29.26
N LYS A 401 -31.09 8.98 -30.48
CA LYS A 401 -31.88 9.26 -31.68
C LYS A 401 -32.96 8.19 -31.90
N ARG A 402 -32.58 6.92 -31.81
CA ARG A 402 -33.50 5.78 -31.99
C ARG A 402 -34.64 5.78 -30.97
N ILE A 403 -34.36 6.03 -29.70
CA ILE A 403 -35.39 6.09 -28.64
C ILE A 403 -36.33 7.28 -28.87
N ASN A 404 -35.78 8.46 -29.16
CA ASN A 404 -36.58 9.66 -29.40
C ASN A 404 -37.45 9.56 -30.66
N GLU A 405 -36.96 8.91 -31.74
CA GLU A 405 -37.76 8.66 -32.94
C GLU A 405 -38.88 7.64 -32.70
N THR A 406 -38.66 6.66 -31.83
CA THR A 406 -39.62 5.56 -31.57
C THR A 406 -40.71 5.96 -30.56
N PHE A 407 -40.34 6.66 -29.49
CA PHE A 407 -41.24 6.98 -28.37
C PHE A 407 -41.53 8.48 -28.19
N GLY A 408 -40.86 9.34 -28.95
CA GLY A 408 -41.05 10.79 -28.89
C GLY A 408 -42.39 11.26 -29.47
N GLN A 409 -42.83 12.43 -29.04
CA GLN A 409 -44.04 13.12 -29.50
C GLN A 409 -43.75 14.62 -29.64
N PRO A 410 -44.56 15.41 -30.37
CA PRO A 410 -44.34 16.86 -30.45
C PRO A 410 -44.22 17.52 -29.07
N GLY A 411 -43.04 18.08 -28.78
CA GLY A 411 -42.73 18.71 -27.48
C GLY A 411 -42.40 17.74 -26.34
N TYR A 412 -42.26 16.43 -26.61
CA TYR A 412 -41.84 15.39 -25.65
C TYR A 412 -40.72 14.54 -26.25
N GLU A 413 -39.55 14.62 -25.63
CA GLU A 413 -38.42 13.74 -25.92
C GLU A 413 -38.19 12.86 -24.68
N PRO A 414 -38.28 11.53 -24.80
CA PRO A 414 -38.05 10.63 -23.66
C PRO A 414 -36.60 10.69 -23.16
N VAL A 415 -35.63 11.03 -24.01
CA VAL A 415 -34.23 11.17 -23.63
C VAL A 415 -33.67 12.51 -24.10
N ILE A 416 -33.15 13.31 -23.15
CA ILE A 416 -32.47 14.58 -23.41
C ILE A 416 -30.98 14.38 -23.13
N LEU A 417 -30.17 14.38 -24.18
CA LEU A 417 -28.71 14.31 -24.08
C LEU A 417 -28.10 15.70 -24.05
N ILE A 418 -27.37 16.02 -22.98
CA ILE A 418 -26.61 17.26 -22.84
C ILE A 418 -25.12 16.93 -22.98
N ASP A 419 -24.59 17.02 -24.20
CA ASP A 419 -23.16 16.88 -24.50
C ASP A 419 -22.46 18.24 -24.56
N LYS A 420 -22.53 18.98 -23.46
CA LYS A 420 -21.77 20.22 -23.28
C LYS A 420 -21.40 20.40 -21.80
N PRO A 421 -20.24 21.01 -21.50
CA PRO A 421 -19.87 21.30 -20.12
C PRO A 421 -20.90 22.27 -19.52
N LEU A 422 -21.49 21.86 -18.39
CA LEU A 422 -22.42 22.68 -17.64
C LEU A 422 -21.72 23.35 -16.46
N PRO A 423 -22.01 24.63 -16.18
CA PRO A 423 -21.63 25.28 -14.93
C PRO A 423 -22.17 24.49 -13.73
N PHE A 424 -21.47 24.58 -12.60
CA PHE A 424 -21.81 23.80 -11.42
C PHE A 424 -23.23 24.10 -10.89
N TYR A 425 -23.64 25.37 -10.85
CA TYR A 425 -24.99 25.76 -10.43
C TYR A 425 -26.11 25.13 -11.29
N GLU A 426 -25.86 24.94 -12.60
CA GLU A 426 -26.83 24.34 -13.52
C GLU A 426 -26.94 22.82 -13.27
N LYS A 427 -25.81 22.13 -13.02
CA LYS A 427 -25.81 20.71 -12.63
C LYS A 427 -26.57 20.49 -11.33
N ILE A 428 -26.34 21.33 -10.33
CA ILE A 428 -27.07 21.29 -9.05
C ILE A 428 -28.57 21.50 -9.27
N ALA A 429 -28.98 22.41 -10.16
CA ALA A 429 -30.39 22.60 -10.48
C ALA A 429 -31.05 21.33 -11.05
N TYR A 430 -30.35 20.58 -11.91
CA TYR A 430 -30.83 19.27 -12.37
C TYR A 430 -30.96 18.27 -11.21
N TYR A 431 -29.99 18.18 -10.30
CA TYR A 431 -30.08 17.30 -9.13
C TYR A 431 -31.28 17.64 -8.24
N VAL A 432 -31.56 18.92 -8.02
CA VAL A 432 -32.69 19.39 -7.21
C VAL A 432 -34.03 18.92 -7.81
N VAL A 433 -34.20 19.05 -9.13
CA VAL A 433 -35.47 18.73 -9.81
C VAL A 433 -35.65 17.23 -10.06
N ALA A 434 -34.57 16.45 -10.18
CA ALA A 434 -34.64 15.04 -10.54
C ALA A 434 -35.32 14.19 -9.45
N GLU A 435 -36.34 13.41 -9.82
CA GLU A 435 -37.01 12.50 -8.89
C GLU A 435 -36.20 11.23 -8.65
N CYS A 436 -35.37 10.82 -9.61
CA CYS A 436 -34.43 9.71 -9.46
C CYS A 436 -33.10 9.99 -10.17
N CYS A 437 -31.99 9.65 -9.54
CA CYS A 437 -30.67 9.67 -10.15
C CYS A 437 -30.17 8.25 -10.45
N LEU A 438 -29.72 8.04 -11.70
CA LEU A 438 -29.29 6.77 -12.27
C LEU A 438 -27.77 6.76 -12.42
N VAL A 439 -27.09 5.98 -11.57
CA VAL A 439 -25.63 5.82 -11.57
C VAL A 439 -25.29 4.37 -11.83
N THR A 440 -25.32 3.98 -13.11
CA THR A 440 -25.23 2.60 -13.59
C THR A 440 -23.87 2.29 -14.24
N ALA A 441 -22.79 2.87 -13.69
CA ALA A 441 -21.44 2.61 -14.18
C ALA A 441 -21.09 1.13 -14.03
N VAL A 442 -20.43 0.57 -15.06
CA VAL A 442 -19.98 -0.82 -15.10
C VAL A 442 -18.90 -1.08 -14.05
N ARG A 443 -17.96 -0.13 -13.92
CA ARG A 443 -16.94 -0.11 -12.88
C ARG A 443 -16.57 1.34 -12.60
N ASP A 444 -16.44 1.69 -11.32
CA ASP A 444 -16.00 3.02 -10.93
C ASP A 444 -15.30 2.98 -9.56
N GLY A 445 -14.24 3.79 -9.40
CA GLY A 445 -13.47 3.85 -8.16
C GLY A 445 -14.33 4.33 -7.01
N MET A 446 -14.58 5.64 -6.96
CA MET A 446 -15.63 6.27 -6.17
C MET A 446 -16.47 7.14 -7.10
N ASN A 447 -17.79 7.14 -6.91
CA ASN A 447 -18.69 8.03 -7.63
C ASN A 447 -19.37 8.98 -6.65
N LEU A 448 -19.13 10.29 -6.82
CA LEU A 448 -19.62 11.33 -5.91
C LEU A 448 -20.98 11.92 -6.32
N ILE A 449 -21.46 11.63 -7.54
CA ILE A 449 -22.74 12.14 -8.05
C ILE A 449 -23.91 11.75 -7.14
N PRO A 450 -24.02 10.49 -6.63
CA PRO A 450 -25.06 10.16 -5.65
C PRO A 450 -25.02 11.06 -4.41
N TYR A 451 -23.83 11.41 -3.93
CA TYR A 451 -23.68 12.23 -2.72
C TYR A 451 -24.11 13.67 -2.99
N GLU A 452 -23.66 14.24 -4.11
CA GLU A 452 -24.10 15.57 -4.58
C GLU A 452 -25.62 15.62 -4.75
N TYR A 453 -26.22 14.58 -5.33
CA TYR A 453 -27.66 14.47 -5.52
C TYR A 453 -28.42 14.42 -4.19
N ILE A 454 -27.97 13.62 -3.23
CA ILE A 454 -28.60 13.53 -1.90
C ILE A 454 -28.63 14.90 -1.22
N ILE A 455 -27.51 15.63 -1.23
CA ILE A 455 -27.43 16.96 -0.60
C ILE A 455 -28.26 17.98 -1.37
N SER A 456 -28.27 17.91 -2.71
CA SER A 456 -29.11 18.78 -3.54
C SER A 456 -30.60 18.57 -3.27
N ARG A 457 -31.04 17.32 -3.05
CA ARG A 457 -32.44 16.98 -2.71
C ARG A 457 -32.83 17.34 -1.28
N GLN A 458 -31.86 17.43 -0.37
CA GLN A 458 -32.12 18.03 0.95
C GLN A 458 -32.53 19.51 0.79
N GLY A 459 -31.90 20.22 -0.15
CA GLY A 459 -32.27 21.58 -0.54
C GLY A 459 -32.07 22.64 0.56
N ASN A 460 -32.72 23.78 0.39
CA ASN A 460 -32.78 24.87 1.36
C ASN A 460 -34.15 25.58 1.27
N GLU A 461 -34.43 26.48 2.20
CA GLU A 461 -35.72 27.18 2.27
C GLU A 461 -36.06 28.01 1.02
N LYS A 462 -35.06 28.51 0.29
CA LYS A 462 -35.28 29.29 -0.95
C LYS A 462 -35.75 28.38 -2.08
N LEU A 463 -35.06 27.27 -2.28
CA LEU A 463 -35.39 26.29 -3.30
C LEU A 463 -36.72 25.57 -3.00
N ASP A 464 -37.03 25.38 -1.73
CA ASP A 464 -38.33 24.84 -1.30
C ASP A 464 -39.48 25.76 -1.73
N LYS A 465 -39.31 27.07 -1.59
CA LYS A 465 -40.28 28.07 -2.09
C LYS A 465 -40.39 28.03 -3.60
N ALA A 466 -39.26 27.98 -4.32
CA ALA A 466 -39.25 27.90 -5.79
C ALA A 466 -39.94 26.62 -6.32
N LEU A 467 -39.80 25.51 -5.59
CA LEU A 467 -40.43 24.23 -5.91
C LEU A 467 -41.87 24.09 -5.38
N GLU A 468 -42.38 25.09 -4.65
CA GLU A 468 -43.69 25.08 -3.97
C GLU A 468 -43.86 23.85 -3.05
N LEU A 469 -42.79 23.47 -2.34
CA LEU A 469 -42.80 22.38 -1.39
C LEU A 469 -43.28 22.87 -0.02
N ASP A 470 -44.20 22.12 0.60
CA ASP A 470 -44.59 22.36 1.99
C ASP A 470 -43.37 22.14 2.91
N PRO A 471 -43.00 23.12 3.76
CA PRO A 471 -41.93 22.95 4.75
C PRO A 471 -42.13 21.75 5.69
N CYS A 472 -43.37 21.30 5.89
CA CYS A 472 -43.68 20.14 6.72
C CYS A 472 -43.38 18.79 6.02
N ASN A 473 -43.20 18.78 4.69
CA ASN A 473 -42.89 17.56 3.96
C ASN A 473 -41.43 17.15 4.16
N ARG A 474 -41.23 15.90 4.55
CA ARG A 474 -39.89 15.32 4.63
C ARG A 474 -39.28 15.20 3.22
N LYS A 475 -37.96 15.42 3.15
CA LYS A 475 -37.19 15.37 1.91
C LYS A 475 -37.08 13.93 1.38
N LYS A 476 -36.89 13.81 0.06
CA LYS A 476 -36.82 12.53 -0.64
C LYS A 476 -35.78 12.54 -1.75
N SER A 477 -35.06 11.43 -1.90
CA SER A 477 -34.09 11.18 -2.97
C SER A 477 -34.14 9.72 -3.37
N MET A 478 -34.30 9.43 -4.65
CA MET A 478 -34.24 8.06 -5.17
C MET A 478 -32.99 7.83 -6.01
N LEU A 479 -32.33 6.71 -5.73
CA LEU A 479 -31.05 6.35 -6.30
C LEU A 479 -31.12 4.94 -6.86
N VAL A 480 -30.82 4.79 -8.15
CA VAL A 480 -30.53 3.50 -8.78
C VAL A 480 -29.03 3.45 -9.02
N VAL A 481 -28.35 2.53 -8.34
CA VAL A 481 -26.89 2.54 -8.22
C VAL A 481 -26.32 1.18 -8.59
N SER A 482 -25.29 1.17 -9.43
CA SER A 482 -24.56 -0.04 -9.76
C SER A 482 -23.92 -0.67 -8.53
N GLU A 483 -23.94 -2.00 -8.43
CA GLU A 483 -23.21 -2.73 -7.39
C GLU A 483 -21.68 -2.65 -7.52
N PHE A 484 -21.19 -2.18 -8.68
CA PHE A 484 -19.77 -2.17 -9.04
C PHE A 484 -19.06 -0.83 -8.81
N ILE A 485 -19.68 0.11 -8.10
CA ILE A 485 -19.10 1.42 -7.79
C ILE A 485 -18.78 1.56 -6.29
N GLY A 486 -17.73 2.31 -5.96
CA GLY A 486 -17.24 2.40 -4.58
C GLY A 486 -18.18 3.00 -3.54
N CYS A 487 -19.18 3.82 -3.94
CA CYS A 487 -20.17 4.37 -3.01
C CYS A 487 -21.35 3.42 -2.75
N SER A 488 -21.49 2.34 -3.52
CA SER A 488 -22.61 1.40 -3.40
C SER A 488 -22.70 0.73 -2.01
N PRO A 489 -21.59 0.26 -1.40
CA PRO A 489 -21.61 -0.28 -0.04
C PRO A 489 -22.08 0.75 1.00
N SER A 490 -21.70 2.01 0.84
CA SER A 490 -22.04 3.12 1.74
C SER A 490 -23.52 3.52 1.66
N LEU A 491 -24.12 3.46 0.47
CA LEU A 491 -25.49 3.91 0.21
C LEU A 491 -26.54 2.80 0.33
N SER A 492 -26.61 2.17 1.50
CA SER A 492 -27.48 1.00 1.74
C SER A 492 -28.99 1.17 1.48
N GLY A 493 -29.50 2.40 1.35
CA GLY A 493 -30.88 2.68 0.92
C GLY A 493 -31.10 2.80 -0.60
N ALA A 494 -30.05 2.70 -1.42
CA ALA A 494 -30.16 2.80 -2.88
C ALA A 494 -30.67 1.49 -3.47
N ILE A 495 -31.35 1.57 -4.62
CA ILE A 495 -31.76 0.39 -5.39
C ILE A 495 -30.51 -0.08 -6.14
N ARG A 496 -29.93 -1.19 -5.69
CA ARG A 496 -28.72 -1.76 -6.27
C ARG A 496 -29.06 -2.57 -7.50
N VAL A 497 -28.34 -2.31 -8.59
CA VAL A 497 -28.52 -3.00 -9.85
C VAL A 497 -27.21 -3.53 -10.39
N ASN A 498 -27.29 -4.63 -11.13
CA ASN A 498 -26.23 -5.04 -12.01
C ASN A 498 -26.47 -4.37 -13.38
N PRO A 499 -25.61 -3.42 -13.81
CA PRO A 499 -25.86 -2.64 -15.03
C PRO A 499 -25.86 -3.47 -16.32
N TRP A 500 -25.33 -4.69 -16.29
CA TRP A 500 -25.36 -5.62 -17.42
C TRP A 500 -26.73 -6.27 -17.62
N ASN A 501 -27.57 -6.30 -16.58
CA ASN A 501 -28.93 -6.79 -16.66
C ASN A 501 -29.88 -5.60 -16.95
N ILE A 502 -30.11 -5.35 -18.24
CA ILE A 502 -30.92 -4.24 -18.75
C ILE A 502 -32.35 -4.29 -18.17
N ASP A 503 -32.95 -5.48 -18.10
CA ASP A 503 -34.30 -5.66 -17.54
C ASP A 503 -34.33 -5.29 -16.05
N ALA A 504 -33.35 -5.73 -15.26
CA ALA A 504 -33.28 -5.38 -13.85
C ALA A 504 -33.08 -3.87 -13.61
N VAL A 505 -32.35 -3.19 -14.51
CA VAL A 505 -32.21 -1.73 -14.43
C VAL A 505 -33.53 -1.05 -14.78
N ALA A 506 -34.25 -1.51 -15.81
CA ALA A 506 -35.57 -1.00 -16.19
C ALA A 506 -36.60 -1.15 -15.05
N GLU A 507 -36.68 -2.33 -14.44
CA GLU A 507 -37.53 -2.60 -13.27
C GLU A 507 -37.14 -1.72 -12.06
N ALA A 508 -35.85 -1.46 -11.88
CA ALA A 508 -35.39 -0.55 -10.83
C ALA A 508 -35.80 0.91 -11.09
N MET A 509 -35.87 1.34 -12.35
CA MET A 509 -36.39 2.67 -12.73
C MET A 509 -37.87 2.78 -12.38
N ASP A 510 -38.66 1.76 -12.69
CA ASP A 510 -40.08 1.71 -12.35
C ASP A 510 -40.30 1.72 -10.84
N CYS A 511 -39.62 0.82 -10.12
CA CYS A 511 -39.62 0.77 -8.66
C CYS A 511 -39.25 2.12 -8.03
N ALA A 512 -38.28 2.85 -8.59
CA ALA A 512 -37.89 4.16 -8.06
C ALA A 512 -39.00 5.21 -8.18
N ILE A 513 -39.80 5.17 -9.25
CA ILE A 513 -40.91 6.09 -9.45
C ILE A 513 -42.12 5.71 -8.58
N GLU A 514 -42.52 4.43 -8.61
CA GLU A 514 -43.74 3.95 -7.94
C GLU A 514 -43.62 3.83 -6.42
N MET A 515 -42.40 3.80 -5.89
CA MET A 515 -42.16 3.61 -4.46
C MET A 515 -42.96 4.60 -3.60
N ALA A 516 -43.56 4.07 -2.52
CA ALA A 516 -44.34 4.86 -1.59
C ALA A 516 -43.51 6.00 -0.98
N GLU A 517 -44.11 7.19 -0.88
CA GLU A 517 -43.42 8.41 -0.44
C GLU A 517 -42.75 8.27 0.95
N ALA A 518 -43.38 7.54 1.89
CA ALA A 518 -42.80 7.29 3.21
C ALA A 518 -41.48 6.50 3.13
N GLU A 519 -41.39 5.51 2.23
CA GLU A 519 -40.17 4.73 2.02
C GLU A 519 -39.07 5.59 1.37
N LYS A 520 -39.44 6.45 0.40
CA LYS A 520 -38.50 7.40 -0.22
C LYS A 520 -37.88 8.35 0.82
N GLN A 521 -38.69 8.80 1.79
CA GLN A 521 -38.24 9.67 2.88
C GLN A 521 -37.27 8.94 3.84
N LEU A 522 -37.57 7.69 4.21
CA LEU A 522 -36.70 6.91 5.08
C LEU A 522 -35.34 6.62 4.43
N ARG A 523 -35.33 6.28 3.14
CA ARG A 523 -34.09 6.07 2.36
C ARG A 523 -33.26 7.34 2.30
N HIS A 524 -33.90 8.47 2.00
CA HIS A 524 -33.25 9.77 1.97
C HIS A 524 -32.62 10.14 3.31
N GLU A 525 -33.34 10.00 4.43
CA GLU A 525 -32.80 10.32 5.76
C GLU A 525 -31.55 9.49 6.08
N LYS A 526 -31.58 8.19 5.75
CA LYS A 526 -30.45 7.29 5.94
C LYS A 526 -29.23 7.72 5.13
N HIS A 527 -29.44 8.05 3.86
CA HIS A 527 -28.39 8.52 2.96
C HIS A 527 -27.82 9.86 3.39
N TYR A 528 -28.70 10.83 3.69
CA TYR A 528 -28.31 12.16 4.12
C TYR A 528 -27.46 12.11 5.39
N ARG A 529 -27.86 11.35 6.41
CA ARG A 529 -27.09 11.19 7.66
C ARG A 529 -25.68 10.66 7.41
N TYR A 530 -25.52 9.70 6.49
CA TYR A 530 -24.19 9.17 6.15
C TYR A 530 -23.34 10.22 5.43
N VAL A 531 -23.87 10.80 4.36
CA VAL A 531 -23.13 11.77 3.52
C VAL A 531 -22.79 13.04 4.30
N SER A 532 -23.66 13.49 5.20
CA SER A 532 -23.41 14.69 6.02
C SER A 532 -22.36 14.50 7.11
N THR A 533 -22.03 13.26 7.47
CA THR A 533 -21.03 12.94 8.51
C THR A 533 -19.70 12.47 7.94
N HIS A 534 -19.69 11.98 6.70
CA HIS A 534 -18.52 11.48 5.99
C HIS A 534 -18.20 12.39 4.80
N ASP A 535 -17.92 13.66 5.09
CA ASP A 535 -17.54 14.64 4.10
C ASP A 535 -16.05 14.53 3.72
N VAL A 536 -15.62 15.36 2.77
CA VAL A 536 -14.21 15.42 2.34
C VAL A 536 -13.27 15.83 3.48
N GLY A 537 -13.75 16.66 4.43
CA GLY A 537 -12.95 17.13 5.55
C GLY A 537 -12.62 15.99 6.52
N TYR A 538 -13.62 15.17 6.86
CA TYR A 538 -13.45 13.95 7.63
C TYR A 538 -12.47 12.98 6.96
N TRP A 539 -12.57 12.81 5.64
CA TRP A 539 -11.65 11.96 4.88
C TRP A 539 -10.20 12.43 4.97
N ALA A 540 -9.97 13.73 4.77
CA ALA A 540 -8.63 14.34 4.81
C ALA A 540 -8.01 14.24 6.21
N HIS A 541 -8.76 14.64 7.24
CA HIS A 541 -8.31 14.60 8.62
C HIS A 541 -7.97 13.17 9.06
N SER A 542 -8.86 12.20 8.76
CA SER A 542 -8.64 10.82 9.17
C SER A 542 -7.44 10.17 8.46
N PHE A 543 -7.18 10.53 7.21
CA PHE A 543 -6.01 10.03 6.50
C PHE A 543 -4.71 10.61 7.08
N LEU A 544 -4.66 11.92 7.32
CA LEU A 544 -3.46 12.56 7.87
C LEU A 544 -3.13 12.06 9.29
N GLN A 545 -4.14 11.88 10.15
CA GLN A 545 -3.97 11.32 11.48
C GLN A 545 -3.34 9.91 11.46
N ASP A 546 -3.78 9.07 10.53
CA ASP A 546 -3.21 7.73 10.36
C ASP A 546 -1.81 7.78 9.73
N LEU A 547 -1.53 8.76 8.87
CA LEU A 547 -0.21 8.97 8.29
C LEU A 547 0.80 9.41 9.36
N GLU A 548 0.43 10.36 10.21
CA GLU A 548 1.20 10.75 11.39
C GLU A 548 1.51 9.54 12.26
N ARG A 549 0.48 8.72 12.56
CA ARG A 549 0.63 7.50 13.35
C ARG A 549 1.60 6.51 12.70
N ALA A 550 1.51 6.30 11.39
CA ALA A 550 2.40 5.41 10.65
C ALA A 550 3.86 5.91 10.66
N CYS A 551 4.07 7.22 10.73
CA CYS A 551 5.40 7.83 10.71
C CYS A 551 6.07 7.95 12.09
N LYS A 552 5.36 7.69 13.21
CA LYS A 552 5.91 7.85 14.59
C LYS A 552 7.23 7.11 14.83
N ASP A 553 7.42 5.98 14.18
CA ASP A 553 8.60 5.12 14.36
C ASP A 553 9.81 5.55 13.52
N HIS A 554 9.69 6.52 12.61
CA HIS A 554 10.80 6.95 11.75
C HIS A 554 12.00 7.47 12.54
N GLY A 555 11.75 8.21 13.62
CA GLY A 555 12.80 8.73 14.50
C GLY A 555 13.55 7.63 15.26
N ARG A 556 12.88 6.50 15.56
CA ARG A 556 13.43 5.40 16.37
C ARG A 556 14.25 4.39 15.57
N ARG A 557 14.10 4.36 14.23
CA ARG A 557 14.72 3.34 13.37
C ARG A 557 15.81 3.93 12.46
N ARG A 558 16.86 3.17 12.20
CA ARG A 558 17.87 3.47 11.17
C ARG A 558 17.40 2.94 9.82
N CYS A 559 17.27 3.83 8.85
CA CYS A 559 16.74 3.49 7.52
C CYS A 559 17.84 3.49 6.46
N TRP A 560 18.03 2.37 5.78
CA TRP A 560 19.01 2.19 4.71
C TRP A 560 18.32 1.92 3.38
N GLY A 561 18.74 2.63 2.34
CA GLY A 561 18.29 2.38 0.97
C GLY A 561 19.09 1.25 0.32
N ILE A 562 18.42 0.23 -0.20
CA ILE A 562 19.03 -0.90 -0.89
C ILE A 562 18.35 -1.09 -2.26
N GLY A 563 19.13 -1.45 -3.27
CA GLY A 563 18.64 -1.75 -4.63
C GLY A 563 18.81 -0.60 -5.63
N PHE A 564 18.68 -0.93 -6.90
CA PHE A 564 18.85 0.00 -8.03
C PHE A 564 17.52 0.18 -8.79
N GLY A 565 17.37 1.33 -9.45
CA GLY A 565 16.17 1.65 -10.22
C GLY A 565 14.89 1.58 -9.38
N LEU A 566 13.86 0.94 -9.92
CA LEU A 566 12.57 0.71 -9.25
C LEU A 566 12.57 -0.51 -8.30
N GLY A 567 13.69 -1.25 -8.23
CA GLY A 567 13.91 -2.28 -7.20
C GLY A 567 14.42 -1.72 -5.87
N PHE A 568 14.48 -0.39 -5.75
CA PHE A 568 14.88 0.30 -4.52
C PHE A 568 13.87 0.07 -3.40
N ARG A 569 14.39 -0.24 -2.21
CA ARG A 569 13.62 -0.47 -0.99
C ARG A 569 14.36 0.07 0.21
N VAL A 570 13.60 0.50 1.21
CA VAL A 570 14.14 0.96 2.49
C VAL A 570 14.05 -0.15 3.51
N VAL A 571 15.20 -0.53 4.06
CA VAL A 571 15.31 -1.42 5.21
C VAL A 571 15.37 -0.57 6.47
N ALA A 572 14.44 -0.80 7.39
CA ALA A 572 14.44 -0.14 8.70
C ALA A 572 14.88 -1.14 9.78
N LEU A 573 15.89 -0.75 10.53
CA LEU A 573 16.51 -1.53 11.61
C LEU A 573 16.45 -0.72 12.90
N ASP A 574 16.48 -1.39 14.04
CA ASP A 574 16.54 -0.70 15.34
C ASP A 574 17.81 0.17 15.44
N GLN A 575 17.75 1.30 16.16
CA GLN A 575 18.94 2.16 16.35
C GLN A 575 20.10 1.45 17.05
N SER A 576 19.79 0.51 17.94
CA SER A 576 20.77 -0.31 18.65
C SER A 576 21.34 -1.44 17.79
N PHE A 577 20.76 -1.70 16.62
CA PHE A 577 21.20 -2.73 15.68
C PHE A 577 22.58 -2.40 15.09
N ARG A 578 23.58 -3.21 15.43
CA ARG A 578 24.98 -2.96 15.04
C ARG A 578 25.73 -4.25 14.74
N LYS A 579 26.80 -4.14 13.94
CA LYS A 579 27.69 -5.28 13.70
C LYS A 579 28.32 -5.73 15.01
N LEU A 580 28.33 -7.03 15.27
CA LEU A 580 28.99 -7.57 16.45
C LEU A 580 30.51 -7.47 16.27
N SER A 581 31.17 -6.71 17.14
CA SER A 581 32.64 -6.69 17.18
C SER A 581 33.16 -7.93 17.89
N ILE A 582 34.04 -8.68 17.21
CA ILE A 582 34.70 -9.86 17.76
C ILE A 582 35.48 -9.49 19.03
N GLU A 583 36.18 -8.35 19.02
CA GLU A 583 36.97 -7.89 20.17
C GLU A 583 36.08 -7.59 21.39
N HIS A 584 34.92 -6.96 21.16
CA HIS A 584 33.98 -6.66 22.23
C HIS A 584 33.47 -7.94 22.89
N ILE A 585 32.98 -8.90 22.10
CA ILE A 585 32.42 -10.13 22.68
C ILE A 585 33.51 -10.98 23.34
N VAL A 586 34.71 -11.05 22.76
CA VAL A 586 35.84 -11.81 23.35
C VAL A 586 36.27 -11.18 24.67
N SER A 587 36.27 -9.85 24.76
CA SER A 587 36.55 -9.11 26.00
C SER A 587 35.49 -9.37 27.08
N ALA A 588 34.21 -9.34 26.71
CA ALA A 588 33.09 -9.70 27.60
C ALA A 588 33.18 -11.15 28.08
N TYR A 589 33.46 -12.06 27.15
CA TYR A 589 33.62 -13.47 27.39
C TYR A 589 34.75 -13.76 28.38
N ARG A 590 35.89 -13.07 28.26
CA ARG A 590 37.02 -13.19 29.21
C ARG A 590 36.66 -12.81 30.65
N ARG A 591 35.76 -11.85 30.86
CA ARG A 591 35.39 -11.36 32.21
C ARG A 591 34.33 -12.19 32.91
N THR A 592 33.56 -12.98 32.15
CA THR A 592 32.37 -13.69 32.62
C THR A 592 32.71 -15.12 33.02
N LYS A 593 31.91 -15.72 33.91
CA LYS A 593 32.18 -17.05 34.51
C LYS A 593 31.04 -18.06 34.36
N LYS A 594 29.84 -17.63 33.96
CA LYS A 594 28.68 -18.51 33.76
C LYS A 594 28.03 -18.16 32.43
N ARG A 595 28.37 -18.90 31.39
CA ARG A 595 28.09 -18.51 30.00
C ARG A 595 27.10 -19.45 29.34
N ALA A 596 26.00 -18.90 28.84
CA ALA A 596 25.05 -19.62 27.99
C ALA A 596 25.30 -19.28 26.52
N ILE A 597 25.52 -20.28 25.68
CA ILE A 597 25.78 -20.12 24.24
C ILE A 597 24.75 -20.93 23.46
N LEU A 598 23.83 -20.25 22.79
CA LEU A 598 22.75 -20.80 21.99
C LEU A 598 23.04 -20.53 20.51
N LEU A 599 23.13 -21.59 19.72
CA LEU A 599 23.47 -21.49 18.31
C LEU A 599 22.43 -22.22 17.50
N ASP A 600 21.85 -21.56 16.52
CA ASP A 600 21.18 -22.27 15.44
C ASP A 600 22.21 -23.00 14.56
N TYR A 601 21.80 -24.14 14.00
CA TYR A 601 22.59 -24.87 13.01
C TYR A 601 22.19 -24.55 11.57
N ASP A 602 20.88 -24.58 11.28
CA ASP A 602 20.31 -24.66 9.94
C ASP A 602 20.32 -23.29 9.23
N GLY A 603 21.44 -22.97 8.58
CA GLY A 603 21.64 -21.71 7.86
C GLY A 603 22.55 -20.72 8.61
N THR A 604 22.77 -20.98 9.90
CA THR A 604 23.72 -20.25 10.76
C THR A 604 25.14 -20.84 10.73
N LEU A 605 25.30 -22.12 11.08
CA LEU A 605 26.61 -22.82 11.02
C LEU A 605 26.78 -23.64 9.74
N MET A 606 25.67 -23.91 9.05
CA MET A 606 25.59 -24.57 7.76
C MET A 606 25.58 -23.52 6.63
N PRO A 607 26.51 -23.57 5.66
CA PRO A 607 26.44 -22.70 4.49
C PRO A 607 25.16 -22.95 3.68
N GLN A 608 24.34 -21.92 3.46
CA GLN A 608 23.05 -22.07 2.76
C GLN A 608 23.16 -22.63 1.32
N ALA A 609 24.32 -22.47 0.67
CA ALA A 609 24.53 -22.91 -0.72
C ALA A 609 25.18 -24.31 -0.85
N SER A 610 25.43 -25.03 0.24
CA SER A 610 26.06 -26.35 0.16
C SER A 610 25.03 -27.47 0.03
N ILE A 611 25.27 -28.36 -0.94
CA ILE A 611 24.51 -29.61 -1.10
C ILE A 611 24.74 -30.53 0.11
N ASP A 612 25.99 -30.58 0.58
CA ASP A 612 26.32 -31.26 1.83
C ASP A 612 25.97 -30.35 3.01
N LYS A 613 24.96 -30.76 3.76
CA LYS A 613 24.42 -30.05 4.93
C LYS A 613 25.10 -30.49 6.24
N SER A 614 26.10 -31.38 6.18
CA SER A 614 26.83 -31.88 7.36
C SER A 614 27.81 -30.85 7.94
N PRO A 615 28.14 -30.93 9.25
CA PRO A 615 29.01 -29.95 9.88
C PRO A 615 30.45 -30.08 9.41
N SER A 616 31.10 -28.94 9.16
CA SER A 616 32.52 -28.92 8.80
C SER A 616 33.39 -29.42 9.97
N SER A 617 34.52 -30.07 9.65
CA SER A 617 35.49 -30.53 10.67
C SER A 617 35.97 -29.39 11.57
N LYS A 618 36.12 -28.18 11.00
CA LYS A 618 36.48 -26.97 11.73
C LYS A 618 35.39 -26.53 12.72
N SER A 619 34.12 -26.62 12.34
CA SER A 619 32.99 -26.29 13.22
C SER A 619 32.94 -27.25 14.42
N ILE A 620 33.14 -28.55 14.18
CA ILE A 620 33.19 -29.58 15.23
C ILE A 620 34.36 -29.32 16.19
N GLU A 621 35.55 -28.99 15.67
CA GLU A 621 36.73 -28.68 16.49
C GLU A 621 36.45 -27.48 17.42
N ILE A 622 35.88 -26.40 16.88
CA ILE A 622 35.56 -25.18 17.63
C ILE A 622 34.51 -25.45 18.72
N LEU A 623 33.43 -26.17 18.38
CA LEU A 623 32.40 -26.54 19.35
C LEU A 623 32.98 -27.39 20.48
N ASN A 624 33.85 -28.35 20.15
CA ASN A 624 34.54 -29.17 21.14
C ASN A 624 35.40 -28.33 22.10
N LYS A 625 36.14 -27.35 21.57
CA LYS A 625 36.95 -26.44 22.40
C LYS A 625 36.09 -25.62 23.36
N LEU A 626 34.96 -25.09 22.89
CA LEU A 626 34.03 -24.34 23.74
C LEU A 626 33.36 -25.22 24.79
N CYS A 627 33.01 -26.46 24.46
CA CYS A 627 32.37 -27.40 25.39
C CYS A 627 33.33 -28.00 26.44
N ARG A 628 34.66 -27.82 26.29
CA ARG A 628 35.65 -28.24 27.29
C ARG A 628 35.78 -27.27 28.46
N ASP A 629 35.39 -26.02 28.28
CA ASP A 629 35.40 -25.02 29.35
C ASP A 629 34.15 -25.21 30.23
N GLU A 630 34.36 -25.57 31.49
CA GLU A 630 33.30 -25.88 32.45
C GLU A 630 32.39 -24.68 32.77
N ASN A 631 32.84 -23.46 32.46
CA ASN A 631 32.05 -22.24 32.61
C ASN A 631 31.01 -22.06 31.50
N ASN A 632 31.10 -22.85 30.43
CA ASN A 632 30.23 -22.75 29.27
C ASN A 632 29.13 -23.82 29.27
N MET A 633 27.94 -23.37 28.96
CA MET A 633 26.83 -24.22 28.56
C MET A 633 26.50 -23.93 27.10
N VAL A 634 26.94 -24.81 26.19
CA VAL A 634 26.77 -24.65 24.74
C VAL A 634 25.64 -25.54 24.26
N PHE A 635 24.69 -24.94 23.53
CA PHE A 635 23.54 -25.60 22.94
C PHE A 635 23.42 -25.29 21.46
N LEU A 636 23.17 -26.35 20.69
CA LEU A 636 22.82 -26.27 19.30
C LEU A 636 21.32 -26.52 19.12
N VAL A 637 20.62 -25.58 18.51
CA VAL A 637 19.19 -25.66 18.18
C VAL A 637 19.04 -25.89 16.69
N SER A 638 18.24 -26.86 16.29
CA SER A 638 18.10 -27.23 14.88
C SER A 638 16.71 -27.75 14.56
N ALA A 639 16.30 -27.57 13.30
CA ALA A 639 15.08 -28.15 12.74
C ALA A 639 15.25 -29.63 12.34
N ARG A 640 16.46 -30.19 12.46
CA ARG A 640 16.80 -31.57 12.08
C ARG A 640 16.31 -32.58 13.11
N SER A 641 16.18 -33.84 12.67
CA SER A 641 15.83 -34.96 13.52
C SER A 641 16.95 -35.30 14.51
N ARG A 642 16.58 -35.90 15.65
CA ARG A 642 17.53 -36.33 16.68
C ARG A 642 18.58 -37.33 16.16
N THR A 643 18.20 -38.23 15.24
CA THR A 643 19.10 -39.22 14.64
C THR A 643 20.20 -38.56 13.81
N THR A 644 19.85 -37.51 13.07
CA THR A 644 20.79 -36.75 12.23
C THR A 644 21.78 -35.98 13.11
N LEU A 645 21.27 -35.26 14.12
CA LEU A 645 22.12 -34.51 15.05
C LEU A 645 23.03 -35.41 15.87
N ASP A 646 22.54 -36.60 16.28
CA ASP A 646 23.35 -37.61 16.96
C ASP A 646 24.51 -38.09 16.10
N ALA A 647 24.26 -38.39 14.82
CA ALA A 647 25.30 -38.83 13.90
C ALA A 647 26.33 -37.72 13.64
N TRP A 648 25.87 -36.49 13.40
CA TRP A 648 26.73 -35.37 13.01
C TRP A 648 27.58 -34.82 14.15
N PHE A 649 27.03 -34.75 15.35
CA PHE A 649 27.69 -34.17 16.52
C PHE A 649 28.16 -35.21 17.54
N SER A 650 28.16 -36.50 17.19
CA SER A 650 28.77 -37.56 18.02
C SER A 650 30.20 -37.25 18.51
N PRO A 651 31.06 -36.50 17.79
CA PRO A 651 32.39 -36.13 18.29
C PRO A 651 32.37 -35.10 19.44
N CYS A 652 31.23 -34.49 19.77
CA CYS A 652 31.10 -33.45 20.80
C CYS A 652 30.41 -33.99 22.06
N GLU A 653 31.18 -34.39 23.08
CA GLU A 653 30.63 -35.11 24.25
C GLU A 653 29.77 -34.23 25.18
N ASN A 654 30.17 -32.98 25.38
CA ASN A 654 29.53 -32.03 26.30
C ASN A 654 28.59 -31.02 25.61
N LEU A 655 28.26 -31.23 24.33
CA LEU A 655 27.37 -30.34 23.58
C LEU A 655 25.90 -30.67 23.88
N GLY A 656 25.13 -29.65 24.25
CA GLY A 656 23.68 -29.74 24.34
C GLY A 656 23.06 -29.69 22.94
N LEU A 657 22.08 -30.55 22.68
CA LEU A 657 21.38 -30.62 21.39
C LEU A 657 19.88 -30.43 21.61
N ALA A 658 19.27 -29.60 20.77
CA ALA A 658 17.83 -29.43 20.66
C ALA A 658 17.40 -29.74 19.22
N ALA A 659 16.73 -30.88 19.04
CA ALA A 659 16.23 -31.36 17.75
C ALA A 659 14.78 -30.93 17.53
N GLU A 660 14.37 -30.85 16.26
CA GLU A 660 13.00 -30.50 15.85
C GLU A 660 12.48 -29.22 16.54
N HIS A 661 13.28 -28.15 16.49
CA HIS A 661 13.00 -26.84 17.10
C HIS A 661 12.86 -26.86 18.63
N GLY A 662 13.34 -27.91 19.31
CA GLY A 662 13.29 -28.02 20.77
C GLY A 662 12.28 -29.00 21.33
N TYR A 663 11.62 -29.80 20.49
CA TYR A 663 10.75 -30.88 20.98
C TYR A 663 11.56 -31.96 21.69
N PHE A 664 12.75 -32.27 21.19
CA PHE A 664 13.69 -33.16 21.86
C PHE A 664 14.91 -32.36 22.31
N MET A 665 15.27 -32.50 23.58
CA MET A 665 16.45 -31.85 24.14
C MET A 665 17.33 -32.87 24.83
N ARG A 666 18.64 -32.70 24.72
CA ARG A 666 19.62 -33.51 25.44
C ARG A 666 20.76 -32.62 25.92
N LEU A 667 21.11 -32.75 27.20
CA LEU A 667 22.14 -31.90 27.84
C LEU A 667 23.58 -32.30 27.46
N LYS A 668 23.86 -33.60 27.30
CA LYS A 668 25.19 -34.17 26.99
C LYS A 668 25.03 -35.46 26.20
N ARG A 669 26.08 -35.93 25.52
CA ARG A 669 26.04 -37.16 24.70
C ARG A 669 25.47 -38.39 25.41
N ASN A 670 25.84 -38.59 26.68
CA ASN A 670 25.42 -39.75 27.47
C ASN A 670 24.08 -39.55 28.23
N ALA A 671 23.47 -38.37 28.13
CA ALA A 671 22.15 -38.13 28.72
C ALA A 671 21.05 -38.69 27.81
N GLU A 672 19.91 -39.06 28.39
CA GLU A 672 18.74 -39.43 27.59
C GLU A 672 18.12 -38.20 26.92
N TRP A 673 17.47 -38.41 25.77
CA TRP A 673 16.69 -37.38 25.12
C TRP A 673 15.42 -37.10 25.93
N GLU A 674 15.30 -35.90 26.45
CA GLU A 674 14.09 -35.42 27.10
C GLU A 674 13.09 -34.95 26.03
N THR A 675 11.85 -35.40 26.17
CA THR A 675 10.75 -34.98 25.29
C THR A 675 9.99 -33.85 25.94
N HIS A 676 9.76 -32.80 25.18
CA HIS A 676 9.35 -31.52 25.71
C HIS A 676 8.16 -30.95 24.93
N GLY A 677 6.98 -31.07 25.53
CA GLY A 677 5.70 -30.67 24.96
C GLY A 677 4.62 -31.70 25.33
N PRO A 678 3.33 -31.46 24.99
CA PRO A 678 2.33 -32.51 25.05
C PRO A 678 2.82 -33.70 24.22
N ALA A 679 2.57 -34.93 24.68
CA ALA A 679 2.76 -36.11 23.84
C ALA A 679 1.93 -35.89 22.57
N ALA A 680 2.60 -35.59 21.46
CA ALA A 680 1.92 -35.28 20.22
C ALA A 680 1.37 -36.61 19.71
N ASP A 681 0.06 -36.82 19.83
CA ASP A 681 -0.58 -37.87 19.08
C ASP A 681 -0.32 -37.56 17.60
N CYS A 682 0.51 -38.37 16.94
CA CYS A 682 0.89 -38.16 15.55
C CYS A 682 -0.23 -38.56 14.59
N CYS A 683 -1.45 -38.82 15.09
CA CYS A 683 -2.64 -39.08 14.29
C CYS A 683 -2.91 -37.99 13.25
N TRP A 684 -2.58 -36.72 13.54
CA TRP A 684 -2.69 -35.62 12.58
C TRP A 684 -1.82 -35.82 11.32
N LYS A 685 -0.71 -36.58 11.40
CA LYS A 685 0.11 -36.90 10.22
C LYS A 685 -0.65 -37.73 9.20
N GLN A 686 -1.57 -38.59 9.66
CA GLN A 686 -2.43 -39.38 8.78
C GLN A 686 -3.40 -38.49 7.98
N ILE A 687 -3.65 -37.27 8.46
CA ILE A 687 -4.46 -36.25 7.79
C ILE A 687 -3.57 -35.36 6.89
N ALA A 688 -2.41 -34.94 7.39
CA ALA A 688 -1.51 -34.01 6.68
C ALA A 688 -0.76 -34.66 5.52
N GLU A 689 -0.29 -35.90 5.66
CA GLU A 689 0.54 -36.59 4.66
C GLU A 689 -0.20 -36.80 3.33
N PRO A 690 -1.48 -37.26 3.29
CA PRO A 690 -2.23 -37.34 2.04
C PRO A 690 -2.38 -36.00 1.33
N VAL A 691 -2.56 -34.91 2.10
CA VAL A 691 -2.64 -33.56 1.54
C VAL A 691 -1.30 -33.19 0.93
N MET A 692 -0.18 -33.30 1.66
CA MET A 692 1.14 -33.00 1.12
C MET A 692 1.49 -33.85 -0.11
N LYS A 693 1.12 -35.14 -0.13
CA LYS A 693 1.34 -36.03 -1.29
C LYS A 693 0.68 -35.50 -2.55
N LEU A 694 -0.55 -34.99 -2.46
CA LEU A 694 -1.24 -34.37 -3.60
C LEU A 694 -0.44 -33.21 -4.20
N TYR A 695 0.13 -32.35 -3.35
CA TYR A 695 0.96 -31.24 -3.80
C TYR A 695 2.31 -31.71 -4.33
N THR A 696 2.89 -32.77 -3.75
CA THR A 696 4.12 -33.38 -4.26
C THR A 696 3.95 -33.99 -5.64
N GLU A 697 2.84 -34.70 -5.88
CA GLU A 697 2.53 -35.30 -7.19
C GLU A 697 2.28 -34.25 -8.28
N THR A 698 1.77 -33.07 -7.90
CA THR A 698 1.45 -31.98 -8.82
C THR A 698 2.57 -30.95 -8.97
N THR A 699 3.65 -31.06 -8.18
CA THR A 699 4.77 -30.11 -8.16
C THR A 699 6.09 -30.82 -8.40
N ASP A 700 6.57 -30.80 -9.63
CA ASP A 700 7.86 -31.39 -10.00
C ASP A 700 9.02 -30.71 -9.23
N GLY A 701 9.97 -31.52 -8.76
CA GLY A 701 11.08 -31.06 -7.91
C GLY A 701 10.70 -30.81 -6.45
N SER A 702 9.52 -31.23 -5.99
CA SER A 702 9.14 -31.17 -4.58
C SER A 702 9.25 -32.54 -3.88
N THR A 703 9.45 -32.53 -2.57
CA THR A 703 9.67 -33.74 -1.75
C THR A 703 8.99 -33.59 -0.39
N ILE A 704 8.69 -34.73 0.25
CA ILE A 704 8.19 -34.78 1.64
C ILE A 704 9.27 -35.41 2.50
N GLU A 705 9.60 -34.74 3.60
CA GLU A 705 10.46 -35.23 4.66
C GLU A 705 9.59 -35.52 5.90
N ASP A 706 9.41 -36.81 6.22
CA ASP A 706 8.74 -37.26 7.44
C ASP A 706 9.76 -37.35 8.58
N LYS A 707 9.58 -36.46 9.57
CA LYS A 707 10.41 -36.41 10.79
C LYS A 707 9.68 -37.14 11.91
N GLU A 708 10.17 -37.14 13.15
CA GLU A 708 9.44 -37.86 14.21
C GLU A 708 8.18 -37.10 14.61
N THR A 709 8.28 -35.79 14.84
CA THR A 709 7.14 -34.97 15.30
C THR A 709 6.70 -33.88 14.34
N SER A 710 7.38 -33.72 13.21
CA SER A 710 6.95 -32.81 12.15
C SER A 710 6.90 -33.49 10.78
N LEU A 711 6.24 -32.82 9.84
CA LEU A 711 6.16 -33.21 8.44
C LEU A 711 6.50 -31.99 7.59
N VAL A 712 7.47 -32.12 6.68
CA VAL A 712 7.98 -31.00 5.89
C VAL A 712 7.78 -31.30 4.42
N TRP A 713 7.14 -30.39 3.70
CA TRP A 713 7.10 -30.37 2.25
C TRP A 713 8.15 -29.37 1.74
N SER A 714 9.11 -29.84 0.95
CA SER A 714 10.17 -29.01 0.37
C SER A 714 9.95 -28.85 -1.13
N TYR A 715 10.09 -27.63 -1.63
CA TYR A 715 10.03 -27.30 -3.05
C TYR A 715 11.32 -26.62 -3.54
N GLU A 716 12.43 -26.86 -2.85
CA GLU A 716 13.75 -26.27 -3.13
C GLU A 716 14.20 -26.48 -4.58
N ASP A 717 13.91 -27.65 -5.17
CA ASP A 717 14.28 -28.00 -6.55
C ASP A 717 13.13 -27.76 -7.57
N SER A 718 12.02 -27.17 -7.14
CA SER A 718 10.87 -26.85 -8.00
C SER A 718 11.07 -25.53 -8.76
N ASP A 719 10.26 -25.29 -9.80
CA ASP A 719 10.19 -23.95 -10.40
C ASP A 719 9.84 -22.90 -9.31
N PRO A 720 10.59 -21.80 -9.17
CA PRO A 720 10.41 -20.89 -8.03
C PRO A 720 9.03 -20.24 -7.95
N ASP A 721 8.43 -19.90 -9.10
CA ASP A 721 7.13 -19.23 -9.16
C ASP A 721 6.00 -20.23 -8.90
N PHE A 722 6.07 -21.40 -9.55
CA PHE A 722 5.07 -22.46 -9.37
C PHE A 722 5.16 -23.10 -7.98
N GLY A 723 6.36 -23.44 -7.51
CA GLY A 723 6.61 -23.99 -6.18
C GLY A 723 6.17 -23.05 -5.07
N SER A 724 6.43 -21.74 -5.18
CA SER A 724 5.93 -20.76 -4.21
C SER A 724 4.40 -20.62 -4.23
N CYS A 725 3.76 -20.77 -5.39
CA CYS A 725 2.30 -20.78 -5.50
C CYS A 725 1.71 -22.01 -4.79
N GLN A 726 2.23 -23.20 -5.12
CA GLN A 726 1.83 -24.47 -4.52
C GLN A 726 2.06 -24.49 -3.01
N ALA A 727 3.17 -23.90 -2.53
CA ALA A 727 3.45 -23.77 -1.10
C ALA A 727 2.37 -22.97 -0.35
N LYS A 728 1.87 -21.87 -0.94
CA LYS A 728 0.81 -21.04 -0.34
C LYS A 728 -0.52 -21.76 -0.31
N GLU A 729 -0.88 -22.43 -1.40
CA GLU A 729 -2.10 -23.23 -1.45
C GLU A 729 -2.05 -24.42 -0.47
N LEU A 730 -0.89 -25.09 -0.38
CA LEU A 730 -0.65 -26.15 0.58
C LEU A 730 -0.77 -25.63 2.02
N LEU A 731 -0.19 -24.46 2.31
CA LEU A 731 -0.29 -23.80 3.62
C LEU A 731 -1.76 -23.58 3.99
N ASP A 732 -2.53 -22.90 3.14
CA ASP A 732 -3.95 -22.59 3.39
C ASP A 732 -4.79 -23.88 3.55
N HIS A 733 -4.51 -24.91 2.74
CA HIS A 733 -5.20 -26.20 2.80
C HIS A 733 -4.89 -26.94 4.11
N LEU A 734 -3.61 -27.01 4.50
CA LEU A 734 -3.21 -27.63 5.77
C LEU A 734 -3.74 -26.87 6.97
N GLU A 735 -3.70 -25.54 6.97
CA GLU A 735 -4.27 -24.72 8.06
C GLU A 735 -5.78 -24.97 8.21
N SER A 736 -6.50 -25.11 7.10
CA SER A 736 -7.93 -25.41 7.14
C SER A 736 -8.23 -26.82 7.65
N VAL A 737 -7.48 -27.82 7.22
CA VAL A 737 -7.74 -29.23 7.54
C VAL A 737 -7.27 -29.58 8.95
N LEU A 738 -6.19 -28.96 9.41
CA LEU A 738 -5.60 -29.18 10.73
C LEU A 738 -6.07 -28.16 11.79
N ALA A 739 -7.10 -27.35 11.49
CA ALA A 739 -7.57 -26.28 12.38
C ALA A 739 -7.97 -26.75 13.80
N ASN A 740 -8.41 -28.00 13.93
CA ASN A 740 -8.81 -28.59 15.22
C ASN A 740 -7.75 -29.52 15.83
N GLU A 741 -6.62 -29.69 15.16
CA GLU A 741 -5.51 -30.52 15.63
C GLU A 741 -4.51 -29.67 16.43
N PRO A 742 -3.78 -30.25 17.40
CA PRO A 742 -2.82 -29.52 18.24
C PRO A 742 -1.50 -29.25 17.50
N VAL A 743 -1.57 -28.73 16.27
CA VAL A 743 -0.43 -28.49 15.37
C VAL A 743 -0.49 -27.08 14.79
N SER A 744 0.65 -26.63 14.30
CA SER A 744 0.82 -25.36 13.60
C SER A 744 1.48 -25.61 12.25
N VAL A 745 0.98 -24.94 11.23
CA VAL A 745 1.56 -24.96 9.88
C VAL A 745 2.37 -23.68 9.71
N LYS A 746 3.62 -23.80 9.23
CA LYS A 746 4.50 -22.65 8.97
C LYS A 746 5.13 -22.77 7.59
N SER A 747 5.16 -21.66 6.86
CA SER A 747 5.94 -21.55 5.62
C SER A 747 7.35 -21.05 5.94
N GLY A 748 8.36 -21.76 5.45
CA GLY A 748 9.75 -21.32 5.35
C GLY A 748 10.07 -20.75 3.97
N GLN A 749 11.36 -20.59 3.66
CA GLN A 749 11.82 -19.98 2.40
C GLN A 749 11.54 -20.88 1.17
N THR A 750 11.73 -22.18 1.31
CA THR A 750 11.50 -23.21 0.28
C THR A 750 10.77 -24.43 0.82
N ILE A 751 10.09 -24.28 1.97
CA ILE A 751 9.43 -25.37 2.68
C ILE A 751 8.08 -24.96 3.27
N VAL A 752 7.19 -25.92 3.47
CA VAL A 752 6.00 -25.83 4.34
C VAL A 752 6.12 -26.91 5.40
N GLU A 753 6.15 -26.52 6.68
CA GLU A 753 6.34 -27.43 7.82
C GLU A 753 5.08 -27.46 8.68
N VAL A 754 4.59 -28.66 8.98
CA VAL A 754 3.58 -28.90 10.03
C VAL A 754 4.30 -29.44 11.27
N LYS A 755 4.10 -28.80 12.41
CA LYS A 755 4.73 -29.18 13.68
C LYS A 755 3.80 -28.99 14.88
N PRO A 756 4.05 -29.64 16.02
CA PRO A 756 3.17 -29.56 17.19
C PRO A 756 3.06 -28.12 17.71
N GLN A 757 1.86 -27.76 18.16
CA GLN A 757 1.61 -26.44 18.70
C GLN A 757 2.40 -26.23 19.99
N GLY A 758 2.96 -25.04 20.16
CA GLY A 758 3.77 -24.71 21.33
C GLY A 758 5.19 -25.24 21.28
N VAL A 759 5.69 -25.73 20.13
CA VAL A 759 7.12 -26.04 19.92
C VAL A 759 7.77 -24.89 19.15
N ASN A 760 8.68 -24.17 19.80
CA ASN A 760 9.48 -23.13 19.17
C ASN A 760 10.88 -23.07 19.80
N LYS A 761 11.83 -22.50 19.04
CA LYS A 761 13.22 -22.36 19.50
C LYS A 761 13.33 -21.45 20.74
N GLY A 762 12.40 -20.51 20.93
CA GLY A 762 12.32 -19.65 22.12
C GLY A 762 12.19 -20.42 23.43
N LEU A 763 11.39 -21.49 23.47
CA LEU A 763 11.23 -22.34 24.65
C LEU A 763 12.53 -23.08 25.02
N VAL A 764 13.37 -23.40 24.04
CA VAL A 764 14.70 -23.98 24.29
C VAL A 764 15.54 -22.98 25.08
N ALA A 765 15.57 -21.73 24.64
CA ALA A 765 16.28 -20.66 25.33
C ALA A 765 15.72 -20.44 26.75
N GLU A 766 14.40 -20.37 26.91
CA GLU A 766 13.74 -20.20 28.22
C GLU A 766 14.13 -21.32 29.19
N ARG A 767 14.01 -22.58 28.75
CA ARG A 767 14.33 -23.74 29.59
C ARG A 767 15.79 -23.82 29.99
N ILE A 768 16.71 -23.50 29.07
CA ILE A 768 18.14 -23.52 29.39
C ILE A 768 18.43 -22.47 30.46
N LEU A 769 17.88 -21.25 30.32
CA LEU A 769 18.04 -20.19 31.31
C LEU A 769 17.42 -20.59 32.66
N SER A 770 16.23 -21.19 32.67
CA SER A 770 15.58 -21.69 33.89
C SER A 770 16.35 -22.84 34.55
N SER A 771 16.84 -23.81 33.78
CA SER A 771 17.63 -24.95 34.28
C SER A 771 18.95 -24.50 34.90
N MET A 772 19.61 -23.52 34.27
CA MET A 772 20.79 -22.87 34.83
C MET A 772 20.47 -22.14 36.14
N GLN A 773 19.33 -21.44 36.21
CA GLN A 773 18.86 -20.79 37.43
C GLN A 773 18.58 -21.80 38.56
N GLU A 774 17.87 -22.89 38.28
CA GLU A 774 17.57 -23.96 39.24
C GLU A 774 18.83 -24.65 39.78
N SER A 775 19.84 -24.79 38.92
CA SER A 775 21.15 -25.35 39.27
C SER A 775 22.06 -24.36 40.02
N GLY A 776 21.57 -23.17 40.40
CA GLY A 776 22.36 -22.13 41.09
C GLY A 776 23.38 -21.40 40.18
N MET A 777 23.26 -21.57 38.86
CA MET A 777 24.14 -20.99 37.85
C MET A 777 23.48 -19.85 37.09
N LEU A 778 23.22 -18.72 37.75
CA LEU A 778 22.74 -17.52 37.06
C LEU A 778 23.75 -17.07 35.98
N PRO A 779 23.37 -17.04 34.69
CA PRO A 779 24.29 -16.66 33.61
C PRO A 779 24.66 -15.18 33.71
N ASP A 780 25.96 -14.88 33.57
CA ASP A 780 26.50 -13.52 33.44
C ASP A 780 26.92 -13.20 31.98
N PHE A 781 26.77 -14.17 31.07
CA PHE A 781 26.96 -14.03 29.64
C PHE A 781 25.94 -14.87 28.86
N VAL A 782 25.30 -14.28 27.85
CA VAL A 782 24.41 -15.00 26.92
C VAL A 782 24.75 -14.63 25.48
N LEU A 783 25.09 -15.63 24.67
CA LEU A 783 25.25 -15.50 23.22
C LEU A 783 24.15 -16.30 22.52
N CYS A 784 23.39 -15.68 21.64
CA CYS A 784 22.37 -16.32 20.81
C CYS A 784 22.60 -15.95 19.35
N ILE A 785 22.80 -16.92 18.46
CA ILE A 785 23.01 -16.68 17.01
C ILE A 785 22.00 -17.48 16.20
N GLY A 786 21.34 -16.81 15.23
CA GLY A 786 20.37 -17.43 14.32
C GLY A 786 20.25 -16.69 12.98
N ASP A 787 19.68 -17.32 11.96
CA ASP A 787 19.58 -16.80 10.60
C ASP A 787 18.16 -16.75 10.03
N ASP A 788 17.13 -17.26 10.70
CA ASP A 788 15.80 -17.28 10.09
C ASP A 788 14.69 -16.76 11.02
N ARG A 789 13.45 -16.80 10.52
CA ARG A 789 12.28 -16.33 11.26
C ARG A 789 12.00 -17.16 12.50
N SER A 790 12.41 -18.44 12.54
CA SER A 790 12.21 -19.30 13.71
C SER A 790 13.12 -18.92 14.88
N ASP A 791 14.25 -18.26 14.60
CA ASP A 791 15.19 -17.78 15.61
C ASP A 791 14.73 -16.49 16.32
N GLU A 792 13.80 -15.75 15.72
CA GLU A 792 13.21 -14.55 16.31
C GLU A 792 12.52 -14.81 17.65
N ASP A 793 12.01 -16.03 17.85
CA ASP A 793 11.45 -16.48 19.13
C ASP A 793 12.55 -16.62 20.19
N MET A 794 13.76 -17.11 19.83
CA MET A 794 14.91 -17.16 20.73
C MET A 794 15.38 -15.77 21.13
N PHE A 795 15.50 -14.85 20.16
CA PHE A 795 15.92 -13.49 20.42
C PHE A 795 14.94 -12.76 21.36
N GLU A 796 13.63 -12.94 21.16
CA GLU A 796 12.61 -12.35 22.03
C GLU A 796 12.73 -12.84 23.47
N VAL A 797 12.86 -14.16 23.68
CA VAL A 797 12.98 -14.73 25.03
C VAL A 797 14.24 -14.24 25.73
N VAL A 798 15.38 -14.27 25.05
CA VAL A 798 16.66 -13.81 25.62
C VAL A 798 16.60 -12.32 25.98
N MET A 799 15.99 -11.49 25.13
CA MET A 799 15.86 -10.05 25.38
C MET A 799 14.85 -9.74 26.49
N ASN A 800 13.73 -10.47 26.58
CA ASN A 800 12.75 -10.29 27.66
C ASN A 800 13.30 -10.75 29.02
N SER A 801 14.18 -11.75 29.02
CA SER A 801 14.84 -12.27 30.23
C SER A 801 15.76 -11.25 30.92
N ILE A 802 16.14 -10.15 30.24
CA ILE A 802 16.90 -9.03 30.84
C ILE A 802 16.18 -8.44 32.06
N ALA A 803 14.86 -8.34 32.00
CA ALA A 803 14.04 -7.78 33.08
C ALA A 803 13.60 -8.84 34.10
N GLY A 804 13.90 -10.12 33.85
CA GLY A 804 13.48 -11.25 34.66
C GLY A 804 14.53 -11.74 35.67
N PRO A 805 14.16 -12.67 36.57
CA PRO A 805 15.08 -13.23 37.58
C PRO A 805 16.07 -14.26 37.03
N SER A 806 15.96 -14.63 35.75
CA SER A 806 16.70 -15.76 35.15
C SER A 806 18.13 -15.42 34.71
N LEU A 807 18.51 -14.14 34.74
CA LEU A 807 19.85 -13.67 34.39
C LEU A 807 20.48 -12.90 35.55
N SER A 808 21.82 -12.86 35.58
CA SER A 808 22.52 -11.95 36.50
C SER A 808 22.17 -10.48 36.17
N PRO A 809 22.02 -9.59 37.16
CA PRO A 809 21.77 -8.16 36.92
C PRO A 809 22.85 -7.46 36.08
N THR A 810 24.06 -8.05 36.01
CA THR A 810 25.19 -7.55 35.22
C THR A 810 25.45 -8.39 33.97
N ALA A 811 24.48 -9.21 33.52
CA ALA A 811 24.68 -10.12 32.40
C ALA A 811 24.94 -9.37 31.08
N GLU A 812 25.98 -9.76 30.36
CA GLU A 812 26.24 -9.27 29.01
C GLU A 812 25.54 -10.16 27.97
N ILE A 813 24.65 -9.57 27.17
CA ILE A 813 23.81 -10.29 26.21
C ILE A 813 24.14 -9.91 24.77
N PHE A 814 24.32 -10.94 23.95
CA PHE A 814 24.66 -10.87 22.53
C PHE A 814 23.67 -11.71 21.73
N ALA A 815 22.49 -11.16 21.42
CA ALA A 815 21.57 -11.74 20.45
C ALA A 815 21.93 -11.25 19.04
N CYS A 816 22.22 -12.16 18.12
CA CYS A 816 22.82 -11.87 16.83
C CYS A 816 22.12 -12.60 15.68
N THR A 817 21.73 -11.86 14.65
CA THR A 817 21.20 -12.44 13.40
C THR A 817 22.28 -12.55 12.31
N VAL A 818 22.17 -13.53 11.42
CA VAL A 818 23.05 -13.65 10.24
C VAL A 818 22.53 -12.78 9.10
N GLY A 819 23.39 -11.91 8.59
CA GLY A 819 23.10 -10.94 7.53
C GLY A 819 22.43 -9.66 8.03
N ARG A 820 22.45 -8.64 7.18
CA ARG A 820 21.84 -7.33 7.47
C ARG A 820 20.35 -7.33 7.15
N LYS A 821 19.55 -7.92 8.03
CA LYS A 821 18.09 -8.01 7.88
C LYS A 821 17.33 -7.54 9.12
N PRO A 822 16.05 -7.16 8.96
CA PRO A 822 15.17 -6.90 10.10
C PRO A 822 15.13 -8.11 11.04
N SER A 823 15.36 -7.87 12.32
CA SER A 823 15.41 -8.89 13.36
C SER A 823 15.19 -8.23 14.72
N ARG A 824 14.70 -9.00 15.69
CA ARG A 824 14.67 -8.66 17.12
C ARG A 824 16.04 -8.76 17.77
N ALA A 825 17.01 -9.40 17.11
CA ALA A 825 18.40 -9.42 17.53
C ALA A 825 18.97 -8.00 17.58
N LYS A 826 19.83 -7.73 18.57
CA LYS A 826 20.53 -6.44 18.71
C LYS A 826 21.75 -6.34 17.81
N TYR A 827 22.30 -7.47 17.38
CA TYR A 827 23.54 -7.52 16.61
C TYR A 827 23.38 -8.27 15.30
N TYR A 828 24.29 -8.06 14.35
CA TYR A 828 24.44 -8.91 13.18
C TYR A 828 25.89 -9.31 12.88
N LEU A 829 26.04 -10.44 12.20
CA LEU A 829 27.26 -10.91 11.55
C LEU A 829 26.97 -11.05 10.05
N GLU A 830 27.94 -10.80 9.16
CA GLU A 830 27.64 -10.74 7.72
C GLU A 830 27.28 -12.10 7.12
N ASP A 831 28.01 -13.15 7.52
CA ASP A 831 27.94 -14.47 6.92
C ASP A 831 28.43 -15.56 7.89
N THR A 832 28.34 -16.82 7.44
CA THR A 832 28.79 -18.01 8.17
C THR A 832 30.29 -17.98 8.47
N VAL A 833 31.11 -17.32 7.64
CA VAL A 833 32.56 -17.21 7.83
C VAL A 833 32.87 -16.31 9.02
N GLU A 834 32.18 -15.19 9.17
CA GLU A 834 32.30 -14.32 10.33
C GLU A 834 31.87 -15.01 11.62
N ILE A 835 30.83 -15.83 11.58
CA ILE A 835 30.38 -16.64 12.73
C ILE A 835 31.47 -17.63 13.14
N VAL A 836 32.04 -18.38 12.19
CA VAL A 836 33.13 -19.32 12.47
C VAL A 836 34.35 -18.60 13.04
N ARG A 837 34.68 -17.39 12.57
CA ARG A 837 35.77 -16.57 13.13
C ARG A 837 35.49 -16.09 14.55
N LEU A 838 34.26 -15.63 14.81
CA LEU A 838 33.81 -15.23 16.15
C LEU A 838 33.97 -16.40 17.13
N MET A 839 33.42 -17.55 16.76
CA MET A 839 33.44 -18.77 17.54
C MET A 839 34.88 -19.28 17.77
N GLN A 840 35.74 -19.17 16.77
CA GLN A 840 37.16 -19.48 16.91
C GLN A 840 37.86 -18.54 17.91
N GLY A 841 37.53 -17.25 17.92
CA GLY A 841 38.03 -16.29 18.90
C GLY A 841 37.60 -16.62 20.34
N LEU A 842 36.35 -17.05 20.54
CA LEU A 842 35.86 -17.51 21.84
C LEU A 842 36.55 -18.82 22.27
N ALA A 843 36.72 -19.76 21.34
CA ALA A 843 37.36 -21.05 21.60
C ALA A 843 38.82 -20.89 22.02
N SER A 844 39.57 -19.95 21.42
CA SER A 844 40.95 -19.65 21.84
C SER A 844 41.03 -19.16 23.28
N VAL A 845 40.06 -18.37 23.75
CA VAL A 845 40.02 -17.93 25.15
C VAL A 845 39.70 -19.09 26.10
N SER A 846 38.79 -19.98 25.71
CA SER A 846 38.48 -21.17 26.50
C SER A 846 39.67 -22.14 26.60
N GLU A 847 40.54 -22.22 25.58
CA GLU A 847 41.80 -22.97 25.67
C GLU A 847 42.82 -22.31 26.62
N GLU A 848 42.89 -20.98 26.67
CA GLU A 848 43.74 -20.24 27.62
C GLU A 848 43.28 -20.42 29.07
N ALA A 849 41.97 -20.64 29.30
CA ALA A 849 41.36 -20.78 30.62
C ALA A 849 41.27 -22.23 31.13
N ALA A 850 41.44 -23.23 30.26
CA ALA A 850 41.45 -24.63 30.65
C ALA A 850 42.70 -24.95 31.48
N PRO A 851 42.58 -25.65 32.64
CA PRO A 851 43.75 -26.07 33.38
C PRO A 851 44.62 -26.96 32.49
N THR A 852 45.89 -26.59 32.29
CA THR A 852 46.88 -27.47 31.67
C THR A 852 46.96 -28.74 32.50
N SER A 853 46.41 -29.82 31.97
CA SER A 853 46.48 -31.17 32.55
C SER A 853 47.92 -31.62 32.74
#